data_AF-A0AAX3MQI1-F1
#
_entry.id   AF-A0AAX3MQI1-F1
#
_cell.length_a   1.000
_cell.length_b   1.000
_cell.length_c   1.000
_cell.angle_alpha   90.00
_cell.angle_beta   90.00
_cell.angle_gamma   90.00
#
_symmetry.space_group_name_H-M   'P 1'
#
loop_
_entity.id
_entity.type
_entity.pdbx_description
1 polymer ?
#
loop_
_entity_poly.entity_id
_entity_poly.type
_entity_poly.pdbx_seq_one_letter_code
_entity_poly.pdbx_strand_id
1 'polypeptide(L)'
;MVPSTFSRLKAARCLPVVLAALIFAGCGTHTPDQSTAYMQGTAQADSAFYLQQMQQSSDDTRINWQLLAIRALVKEGKTGQAVELFNQLPQELNDTQRREQSLLAVEIKLAQKDFTGAQTLLAKITPADLEQNQQARYWQAKIDASQGRPSLDLLRALIAQEPLLGAKEKQQNIDATWQALSSMTQDQANTLVINADENILQGWLDLQRVWFDNRNDPDMMKAGIADWQKRYPNNPGAKMLPTQLVNVKAFKPASTNKIALLLPLNGQAAVFGRTIQQGFEAAKNLGTQPVAAQVAAAPATDVAEQPQPQTVDGVASPTQASVSDLTGEETTPQPAPVSAPSATTAAVSAPANPSAELKIYDTSSQPLSQILNQVQQDGASIVVGPLLKNNVEELLKSNTPLNVLALNQPENVENRANICYFALSPEDEARDAARHIHDQGKQAPLVLIPRSSLGDRVANAFAQEWQKLGGGTVLQQKFGSTSELRAGVNGGSGIALTGSPIATSTSADTGTTSNPSLQTTPTSDQFTNNGGRVDAVYIVATPSEIAFIKPMIAMRNGSQSGATLYASSRSAQGTAGPDFRLEMEGLQYSEIPMLAGNNLPLMQQALSAVNNDYSLARMYAMGVDAWSLANHFSQMRQVQGFEINGNTGSLTASPDCVINRKLSWLQYQQGQVVPAS
;
A
#
# COMPACT_ATOMS: atom_id res chain seq x y z
N MET A 1 23.99 99.72 -3.80
CA MET A 1 23.34 99.36 -2.52
C MET A 1 22.67 98.00 -2.71
N VAL A 2 22.87 97.11 -1.72
CA VAL A 2 22.52 95.69 -1.56
C VAL A 2 21.42 95.11 -2.50
N PRO A 3 21.60 93.90 -3.08
CA PRO A 3 20.79 93.41 -4.19
C PRO A 3 19.56 92.59 -3.78
N SER A 4 18.47 92.80 -4.51
CA SER A 4 17.32 91.91 -4.61
C SER A 4 17.61 90.82 -5.65
N THR A 5 17.35 89.54 -5.34
CA THR A 5 17.44 88.45 -6.33
C THR A 5 16.16 87.60 -6.37
N PHE A 6 15.77 87.34 -7.63
CA PHE A 6 14.61 86.62 -8.18
C PHE A 6 14.64 85.11 -7.92
N SER A 7 13.52 84.37 -7.94
CA SER A 7 12.92 83.66 -9.10
C SER A 7 12.06 82.50 -8.52
N ARG A 8 11.03 81.91 -9.12
CA ARG A 8 10.42 81.91 -10.46
C ARG A 8 9.04 81.22 -10.36
N LEU A 9 8.10 81.61 -11.24
CA LEU A 9 6.83 80.94 -11.49
C LEU A 9 7.00 79.48 -11.96
N LYS A 10 5.98 78.65 -11.69
CA LYS A 10 5.22 77.92 -12.73
C LYS A 10 3.89 77.37 -12.18
N ALA A 11 2.81 78.01 -12.61
CA ALA A 11 1.49 77.42 -12.70
C ALA A 11 1.43 76.42 -13.88
N ALA A 12 0.40 75.57 -13.86
CA ALA A 12 0.03 74.53 -14.84
C ALA A 12 0.62 73.13 -14.59
N ARG A 13 -0.16 72.31 -13.86
CA ARG A 13 -0.49 70.90 -14.12
C ARG A 13 -1.06 70.26 -12.84
N CYS A 14 -2.38 70.22 -12.71
CA CYS A 14 -3.12 69.20 -11.94
C CYS A 14 -4.62 69.31 -12.24
N LEU A 15 -4.98 69.37 -13.53
CA LEU A 15 -6.36 69.25 -13.99
C LEU A 15 -6.84 67.80 -14.31
N PRO A 16 -6.27 66.71 -13.74
CA PRO A 16 -6.94 65.40 -13.79
C PRO A 16 -7.30 64.81 -12.41
N VAL A 17 -7.12 65.52 -11.29
CA VAL A 17 -7.38 64.93 -9.95
C VAL A 17 -8.85 65.04 -9.53
N VAL A 18 -9.64 65.93 -10.13
CA VAL A 18 -11.07 66.08 -9.80
C VAL A 18 -11.97 65.13 -10.59
N LEU A 19 -11.47 64.48 -11.66
CA LEU A 19 -12.23 63.50 -12.45
C LEU A 19 -12.06 62.04 -11.94
N ALA A 20 -11.07 61.76 -11.09
CA ALA A 20 -10.87 60.44 -10.49
C ALA A 20 -11.73 60.19 -9.23
N ALA A 21 -12.35 61.25 -8.67
CA ALA A 21 -13.22 61.13 -7.50
C ALA A 21 -14.70 60.78 -7.83
N LEU A 22 -15.07 60.75 -9.12
CA LEU A 22 -16.45 60.46 -9.57
C LEU A 22 -16.62 59.10 -10.28
N ILE A 23 -15.57 58.27 -10.36
CA ILE A 23 -15.64 56.91 -10.97
C ILE A 23 -15.60 55.79 -9.90
N PHE A 24 -15.52 56.12 -8.60
CA PHE A 24 -15.69 55.14 -7.52
C PHE A 24 -17.13 55.00 -6.98
N ALA A 25 -18.10 55.72 -7.55
CA ALA A 25 -19.52 55.62 -7.18
C ALA A 25 -20.32 54.73 -8.16
N GLY A 26 -19.75 53.61 -8.60
CA GLY A 26 -20.31 52.83 -9.71
C GLY A 26 -19.93 51.36 -9.72
N CYS A 27 -20.03 50.67 -8.58
CA CYS A 27 -20.25 49.23 -8.46
C CYS A 27 -20.68 48.97 -7.01
N GLY A 28 -21.97 49.09 -6.74
CA GLY A 28 -22.56 48.64 -5.49
C GLY A 28 -22.59 47.11 -5.45
N THR A 29 -21.44 46.46 -5.29
CA THR A 29 -21.41 45.16 -4.64
C THR A 29 -21.72 45.43 -3.17
N HIS A 30 -22.87 44.98 -2.68
CA HIS A 30 -23.18 44.99 -1.25
C HIS A 30 -22.05 44.25 -0.49
N THR A 31 -21.06 44.98 0.00
CA THR A 31 -20.25 44.53 1.12
C THR A 31 -21.21 44.44 2.30
N PRO A 32 -21.39 43.28 2.94
CA PRO A 32 -22.16 43.20 4.18
C PRO A 32 -21.60 44.25 5.12
N ASP A 33 -22.47 45.09 5.66
CA ASP A 33 -22.09 46.21 6.50
C ASP A 33 -21.38 45.70 7.76
N GLN A 34 -20.04 45.71 7.75
CA GLN A 34 -19.16 45.20 8.83
C GLN A 34 -19.29 46.02 10.14
N SER A 35 -20.10 47.09 10.13
CA SER A 35 -20.40 47.94 11.29
C SER A 35 -21.49 47.37 12.20
N THR A 36 -22.19 46.31 11.78
CA THR A 36 -23.26 45.67 12.58
C THR A 36 -22.80 44.35 13.18
N ALA A 37 -23.10 44.13 14.47
CA ALA A 37 -22.76 42.91 15.23
C ALA A 37 -23.63 41.71 14.83
N TYR A 38 -23.61 41.36 13.54
CA TYR A 38 -24.43 40.32 12.94
C TYR A 38 -23.72 38.96 13.08
N MET A 39 -24.07 38.21 14.12
CA MET A 39 -23.45 36.90 14.45
C MET A 39 -23.61 35.84 13.34
N GLN A 40 -24.56 36.05 12.44
CA GLN A 40 -25.03 35.07 11.46
C GLN A 40 -24.19 35.08 10.17
N GLY A 41 -23.30 36.08 10.00
CA GLY A 41 -22.33 36.15 8.91
C GLY A 41 -21.07 35.31 9.16
N THR A 42 -20.26 35.15 8.11
CA THR A 42 -18.90 34.59 8.26
C THR A 42 -18.04 35.58 9.07
N ALA A 43 -17.31 35.11 10.07
CA ALA A 43 -16.31 35.94 10.74
C ALA A 43 -15.14 36.16 9.77
N GLN A 44 -15.21 37.25 9.01
CA GLN A 44 -14.27 37.59 7.95
C GLN A 44 -13.07 38.41 8.45
N ALA A 45 -13.19 39.05 9.61
CA ALA A 45 -12.11 39.79 10.24
C ALA A 45 -11.31 38.91 11.23
N ASP A 46 -10.17 39.42 11.69
CA ASP A 46 -9.36 38.77 12.72
C ASP A 46 -9.94 39.00 14.13
N SER A 47 -9.42 38.26 15.09
CA SER A 47 -9.80 38.36 16.49
C SER A 47 -9.55 39.76 17.06
N ALA A 48 -8.51 40.46 16.59
CA ALA A 48 -8.16 41.79 17.07
C ALA A 48 -9.25 42.82 16.73
N PHE A 49 -9.79 42.79 15.51
CA PHE A 49 -10.90 43.64 15.10
C PHE A 49 -12.13 43.42 15.99
N TYR A 50 -12.54 42.16 16.19
CA TYR A 50 -13.74 41.86 16.99
C TYR A 50 -13.57 42.22 18.47
N LEU A 51 -12.37 42.00 19.03
CA LEU A 51 -12.06 42.42 20.40
C LEU A 51 -12.12 43.95 20.57
N GLN A 52 -11.67 44.70 19.56
CA GLN A 52 -11.77 46.16 19.58
C GLN A 52 -13.24 46.63 19.52
N GLN A 53 -14.05 46.03 18.65
CA GLN A 53 -15.48 46.36 18.57
C GLN A 53 -16.23 46.01 19.87
N MET A 54 -15.86 44.90 20.52
CA MET A 54 -16.40 44.51 21.82
C MET A 54 -16.09 45.54 22.92
N GLN A 55 -14.93 46.20 22.90
CA GLN A 55 -14.60 47.24 23.89
C GLN A 55 -15.37 48.55 23.67
N GLN A 56 -15.82 48.81 22.44
CA GLN A 56 -16.50 50.04 22.03
C GLN A 56 -18.03 49.94 22.07
N SER A 57 -18.57 48.75 22.38
CA SER A 57 -20.00 48.45 22.32
C SER A 57 -20.62 48.25 23.71
N SER A 58 -21.94 48.44 23.83
CA SER A 58 -22.73 48.23 25.05
C SER A 58 -23.70 47.04 24.92
N ASP A 59 -24.11 46.48 26.07
CA ASP A 59 -25.18 45.48 26.20
C ASP A 59 -25.12 44.33 25.17
N ASP A 60 -26.19 44.11 24.39
CA ASP A 60 -26.34 42.96 23.49
C ASP A 60 -25.34 42.96 22.31
N THR A 61 -25.01 44.14 21.77
CA THR A 61 -24.03 44.23 20.67
C THR A 61 -22.63 43.85 21.14
N ARG A 62 -22.31 44.16 22.41
CA ARG A 62 -21.06 43.71 23.03
C ARG A 62 -20.96 42.18 23.10
N ILE A 63 -22.04 41.50 23.51
CA ILE A 63 -22.07 40.03 23.59
C ILE A 63 -21.90 39.42 22.19
N ASN A 64 -22.54 39.99 21.18
CA ASN A 64 -22.41 39.52 19.80
C ASN A 64 -20.96 39.66 19.30
N TRP A 65 -20.29 40.78 19.60
CA TRP A 65 -18.86 40.96 19.28
C TRP A 65 -17.97 40.00 20.06
N GLN A 66 -18.28 39.72 21.32
CA GLN A 66 -17.56 38.74 22.13
C GLN A 66 -17.63 37.34 21.51
N LEU A 67 -18.82 36.88 21.10
CA LEU A 67 -19.01 35.59 20.44
C LEU A 67 -18.26 35.51 19.09
N LEU A 68 -18.29 36.59 18.30
CA LEU A 68 -17.51 36.69 17.06
C LEU A 68 -15.99 36.66 17.31
N ALA A 69 -15.52 37.33 18.37
CA ALA A 69 -14.13 37.30 18.78
C ALA A 69 -13.68 35.90 19.19
N ILE A 70 -14.48 35.17 19.99
CA ILE A 70 -14.22 33.77 20.35
C ILE A 70 -14.11 32.91 19.09
N ARG A 71 -15.04 33.06 18.15
CA ARG A 71 -15.03 32.33 16.87
C ARG A 71 -13.73 32.56 16.08
N ALA A 72 -13.30 33.82 15.98
CA ALA A 72 -12.06 34.17 15.30
C ALA A 72 -10.82 33.62 16.04
N LEU A 73 -10.79 33.69 17.37
CA LEU A 73 -9.70 33.15 18.19
C LEU A 73 -9.53 31.64 18.01
N VAL A 74 -10.64 30.88 17.96
CA VAL A 74 -10.59 29.43 17.69
C VAL A 74 -10.02 29.16 16.30
N LYS A 75 -10.48 29.89 15.27
CA LYS A 75 -10.00 29.77 13.89
C LYS A 75 -8.51 30.12 13.75
N GLU A 76 -8.02 31.07 14.55
CA GLU A 76 -6.61 31.48 14.60
C GLU A 76 -5.74 30.55 15.46
N GLY A 77 -6.31 29.49 16.06
CA GLY A 77 -5.59 28.56 16.93
C GLY A 77 -5.24 29.13 18.32
N LYS A 78 -5.79 30.30 18.69
CA LYS A 78 -5.60 30.96 19.99
C LYS A 78 -6.57 30.39 21.04
N THR A 79 -6.60 29.07 21.18
CA THR A 79 -7.59 28.34 21.99
C THR A 79 -7.61 28.78 23.46
N GLY A 80 -6.46 29.10 24.05
CA GLY A 80 -6.38 29.57 25.44
C GLY A 80 -7.16 30.88 25.66
N GLN A 81 -6.98 31.87 24.77
CA GLN A 81 -7.70 33.14 24.82
C GLN A 81 -9.19 32.95 24.51
N ALA A 82 -9.52 32.05 23.58
CA ALA A 82 -10.91 31.72 23.26
C ALA A 82 -11.65 31.17 24.48
N VAL A 83 -11.02 30.25 25.24
CA VAL A 83 -11.59 29.67 26.46
C VAL A 83 -11.78 30.73 27.55
N GLU A 84 -10.79 31.59 27.75
CA GLU A 84 -10.88 32.68 28.73
C GLU A 84 -12.04 33.62 28.41
N LEU A 85 -12.13 34.08 27.15
CA LEU A 85 -13.18 34.97 26.70
C LEU A 85 -14.56 34.29 26.71
N PHE A 86 -14.63 32.98 26.44
CA PHE A 86 -15.85 32.18 26.53
C PHE A 86 -16.37 32.04 27.96
N ASN A 87 -15.48 31.85 28.94
CA ASN A 87 -15.85 31.77 30.35
C ASN A 87 -16.33 33.10 30.94
N GLN A 88 -16.06 34.22 30.24
CA GLN A 88 -16.53 35.56 30.62
C GLN A 88 -17.89 35.92 30.01
N LEU A 89 -18.55 35.00 29.28
CA LEU A 89 -19.89 35.25 28.77
C LEU A 89 -20.91 35.40 29.92
N PRO A 90 -21.86 36.34 29.81
CA PRO A 90 -22.90 36.51 30.83
C PRO A 90 -23.83 35.28 30.90
N GLN A 91 -24.48 35.09 32.06
CA GLN A 91 -25.43 34.00 32.30
C GLN A 91 -26.74 34.20 31.53
N GLU A 92 -27.18 35.45 31.36
CA GLU A 92 -28.39 35.81 30.62
C GLU A 92 -28.02 36.06 29.15
N LEU A 93 -28.40 35.11 28.28
CA LEU A 93 -28.19 35.17 26.83
C LEU A 93 -29.53 34.97 26.12
N ASN A 94 -29.78 35.74 25.07
CA ASN A 94 -30.93 35.50 24.21
C ASN A 94 -30.77 34.20 23.41
N ASP A 95 -31.84 33.72 22.76
CA ASP A 95 -31.85 32.42 22.10
C ASP A 95 -30.78 32.31 20.99
N THR A 96 -30.58 33.38 20.21
CA THR A 96 -29.60 33.42 19.14
C THR A 96 -28.17 33.34 19.69
N GLN A 97 -27.89 34.08 20.77
CA GLN A 97 -26.61 34.02 21.47
C GLN A 97 -26.35 32.65 22.10
N ARG A 98 -27.38 32.02 22.70
CA ARG A 98 -27.27 30.67 23.29
C ARG A 98 -26.96 29.59 22.26
N ARG A 99 -27.57 29.66 21.07
CA ARG A 99 -27.27 28.74 19.96
C ARG A 99 -25.81 28.89 19.50
N GLU A 100 -25.35 30.12 19.34
CA GLU A 100 -23.97 30.40 18.95
C GLU A 100 -22.97 29.95 20.03
N GLN A 101 -23.24 30.25 21.29
CA GLN A 101 -22.44 29.81 22.44
C GLN A 101 -22.31 28.29 22.46
N SER A 102 -23.41 27.55 22.25
CA SER A 102 -23.41 26.09 22.27
C SER A 102 -22.50 25.51 21.18
N LEU A 103 -22.53 26.10 19.98
CA LEU A 103 -21.66 25.70 18.88
C LEU A 103 -20.18 26.05 19.12
N LEU A 104 -19.91 27.25 19.67
CA LEU A 104 -18.55 27.64 20.05
C LEU A 104 -17.96 26.74 21.14
N ALA A 105 -18.78 26.27 22.09
CA ALA A 105 -18.35 25.31 23.09
C ALA A 105 -17.82 24.02 22.46
N VAL A 106 -18.51 23.51 21.42
CA VAL A 106 -18.07 22.35 20.65
C VAL A 106 -16.75 22.64 19.94
N GLU A 107 -16.65 23.76 19.24
CA GLU A 107 -15.45 24.12 18.48
C GLU A 107 -14.22 24.31 19.37
N ILE A 108 -14.41 24.88 20.57
CA ILE A 108 -13.36 24.98 21.60
C ILE A 108 -12.91 23.58 22.03
N LYS A 109 -13.85 22.65 22.27
CA LYS A 109 -13.50 21.26 22.62
C LYS A 109 -12.72 20.56 21.52
N LEU A 110 -13.10 20.75 20.26
CA LEU A 110 -12.35 20.25 19.11
C LEU A 110 -10.94 20.85 19.04
N ALA A 111 -10.81 22.16 19.25
CA ALA A 111 -9.52 22.85 19.27
C ALA A 111 -8.63 22.39 20.45
N GLN A 112 -9.23 21.93 21.55
CA GLN A 112 -8.55 21.28 22.68
C GLN A 112 -8.24 19.80 22.44
N LYS A 113 -8.66 19.22 21.29
CA LYS A 113 -8.60 17.78 20.97
C LYS A 113 -9.43 16.89 21.92
N ASP A 114 -10.44 17.46 22.59
CA ASP A 114 -11.42 16.73 23.40
C ASP A 114 -12.62 16.32 22.52
N PHE A 115 -12.41 15.29 21.70
CA PHE A 115 -13.40 14.85 20.71
C PHE A 115 -14.64 14.21 21.36
N THR A 116 -14.47 13.47 22.45
CA THR A 116 -15.58 12.87 23.20
C THR A 116 -16.45 13.95 23.86
N GLY A 117 -15.82 14.98 24.44
CA GLY A 117 -16.52 16.14 24.96
C GLY A 117 -17.27 16.89 23.86
N ALA A 118 -16.66 17.08 22.69
CA ALA A 118 -17.31 17.69 21.54
C ALA A 118 -18.55 16.89 21.08
N GLN A 119 -18.46 15.57 20.94
CA GLN A 119 -19.61 14.71 20.59
C GLN A 119 -20.75 14.81 21.60
N THR A 120 -20.42 14.85 22.90
CA THR A 120 -21.41 14.97 23.98
C THR A 120 -22.16 16.29 23.92
N LEU A 121 -21.48 17.38 23.56
CA LEU A 121 -22.10 18.69 23.37
C LEU A 121 -22.92 18.75 22.08
N LEU A 122 -22.42 18.19 20.97
CA LEU A 122 -23.12 18.12 19.69
C LEU A 122 -24.45 17.38 19.78
N ALA A 123 -24.53 16.32 20.59
CA ALA A 123 -25.76 15.56 20.81
C ALA A 123 -26.90 16.37 21.46
N LYS A 124 -26.58 17.51 22.08
CA LYS A 124 -27.57 18.41 22.72
C LYS A 124 -28.08 19.51 21.80
N ILE A 125 -27.50 19.66 20.61
CA ILE A 125 -27.84 20.71 19.66
C ILE A 125 -28.75 20.11 18.58
N THR A 126 -29.91 20.72 18.38
CA THR A 126 -30.84 20.36 17.30
C THR A 126 -30.46 21.14 16.02
N PRO A 127 -30.03 20.48 14.93
CA PRO A 127 -29.54 21.18 13.73
C PRO A 127 -30.61 22.02 13.03
N ALA A 128 -31.88 21.62 13.13
CA ALA A 128 -33.00 22.34 12.51
C ALA A 128 -33.24 23.74 13.12
N ASP A 129 -32.79 23.97 14.36
CA ASP A 129 -32.91 25.25 15.05
C ASP A 129 -31.78 26.23 14.69
N LEU A 130 -30.77 25.76 13.95
CA LEU A 130 -29.61 26.54 13.55
C LEU A 130 -29.83 27.21 12.20
N GLU A 131 -29.22 28.37 12.00
CA GLU A 131 -29.18 29.03 10.70
C GLU A 131 -28.19 28.36 9.74
N GLN A 132 -28.31 28.62 8.43
CA GLN A 132 -27.54 27.92 7.39
C GLN A 132 -26.02 27.95 7.62
N ASN A 133 -25.46 29.08 8.07
CA ASN A 133 -24.02 29.18 8.39
C ASN A 133 -23.63 28.33 9.63
N GLN A 134 -24.49 28.32 10.64
CA GLN A 134 -24.30 27.54 11.86
C GLN A 134 -24.48 26.04 11.60
N GLN A 135 -25.40 25.65 10.71
CA GLN A 135 -25.56 24.26 10.28
C GLN A 135 -24.29 23.74 9.61
N ALA A 136 -23.67 24.52 8.71
CA ALA A 136 -22.43 24.12 8.04
C ALA A 136 -21.30 23.85 9.05
N ARG A 137 -21.17 24.72 10.06
CA ARG A 137 -20.21 24.56 11.16
C ARG A 137 -20.54 23.38 12.07
N TYR A 138 -21.82 23.18 12.40
CA TYR A 138 -22.28 22.03 13.18
C TYR A 138 -21.89 20.70 12.51
N TRP A 139 -22.18 20.57 11.21
CA TRP A 139 -21.83 19.35 10.47
C TRP A 139 -20.33 19.17 10.34
N GLN A 140 -19.58 20.25 10.11
CA GLN A 140 -18.11 20.20 10.12
C GLN A 140 -17.58 19.71 11.48
N ALA A 141 -18.11 20.25 12.58
CA ALA A 141 -17.72 19.83 13.92
C ALA A 141 -18.04 18.34 14.18
N LYS A 142 -19.17 17.82 13.66
CA LYS A 142 -19.51 16.40 13.74
C LYS A 142 -18.55 15.52 12.91
N ILE A 143 -18.13 16.00 11.73
CA ILE A 143 -17.11 15.34 10.90
C ILE A 143 -15.76 15.32 11.61
N ASP A 144 -15.29 16.45 12.14
CA ASP A 144 -14.00 16.56 12.83
C ASP A 144 -13.98 15.69 14.10
N ALA A 145 -15.10 15.65 14.83
CA ALA A 145 -15.29 14.82 16.01
C ALA A 145 -15.22 13.30 15.70
N SER A 146 -15.47 12.88 14.46
CA SER A 146 -15.38 11.47 14.06
C SER A 146 -13.94 10.97 13.89
N GLN A 147 -12.97 11.89 13.73
CA GLN A 147 -11.57 11.59 13.41
C GLN A 147 -11.38 10.72 12.15
N GLY A 148 -12.31 10.79 11.19
CA GLY A 148 -12.26 9.97 9.98
C GLY A 148 -12.59 8.49 10.21
N ARG A 149 -13.10 8.11 11.39
CA ARG A 149 -13.58 6.76 11.65
C ARG A 149 -14.92 6.54 10.96
N PRO A 150 -15.03 5.57 10.04
CA PRO A 150 -16.29 5.28 9.35
C PRO A 150 -17.40 4.93 10.34
N SER A 151 -18.51 5.64 10.25
CA SER A 151 -19.68 5.44 11.11
C SER A 151 -20.92 6.02 10.44
N LEU A 152 -22.10 5.54 10.86
CA LEU A 152 -23.37 6.09 10.40
C LEU A 152 -23.50 7.59 10.70
N ASP A 153 -23.00 8.03 11.85
CA ASP A 153 -22.99 9.43 12.25
C ASP A 153 -22.11 10.29 11.34
N LEU A 154 -20.94 9.79 10.93
CA LEU A 154 -20.07 10.47 9.97
C LEU A 154 -20.75 10.57 8.60
N LEU A 155 -21.33 9.48 8.11
CA LEU A 155 -22.01 9.47 6.80
C LEU A 155 -23.18 10.46 6.77
N ARG A 156 -24.03 10.45 7.81
CA ARG A 156 -25.14 11.41 7.94
C ARG A 156 -24.64 12.86 7.99
N ALA A 157 -23.54 13.12 8.71
CA ALA A 157 -22.96 14.45 8.78
C ALA A 157 -22.44 14.94 7.43
N LEU A 158 -21.74 14.09 6.68
CA LEU A 158 -21.24 14.43 5.34
C LEU A 158 -22.39 14.70 4.37
N ILE A 159 -23.40 13.82 4.33
CA ILE A 159 -24.60 13.97 3.48
C ILE A 159 -25.36 15.26 3.80
N ALA A 160 -25.53 15.57 5.09
CA ALA A 160 -26.24 16.78 5.51
C ALA A 160 -25.45 18.08 5.25
N GLN A 161 -24.11 18.00 5.19
CA GLN A 161 -23.26 19.15 4.91
C GLN A 161 -23.23 19.50 3.41
N GLU A 162 -23.25 18.52 2.50
CA GLU A 162 -23.16 18.72 1.04
C GLU A 162 -24.01 19.87 0.47
N PRO A 163 -25.32 20.01 0.80
CA PRO A 163 -26.14 21.08 0.22
C PRO A 163 -25.73 22.48 0.67
N LEU A 164 -24.94 22.59 1.74
CA LEU A 164 -24.47 23.86 2.32
C LEU A 164 -23.14 24.34 1.73
N LEU A 165 -22.49 23.53 0.87
CA LEU A 165 -21.14 23.75 0.38
C LEU A 165 -21.08 24.41 -1.01
N GLY A 166 -19.96 25.06 -1.32
CA GLY A 166 -19.62 25.54 -2.66
C GLY A 166 -19.16 24.41 -3.58
N ALA A 167 -19.03 24.67 -4.89
CA ALA A 167 -18.75 23.62 -5.89
C ALA A 167 -17.45 22.82 -5.61
N LYS A 168 -16.38 23.49 -5.17
CA LYS A 168 -15.10 22.83 -4.86
C LYS A 168 -15.20 21.99 -3.58
N GLU A 169 -15.82 22.55 -2.55
CA GLU A 169 -16.03 21.92 -1.25
C GLU A 169 -16.99 20.72 -1.35
N LYS A 170 -17.97 20.79 -2.25
CA LYS A 170 -18.87 19.67 -2.57
C LYS A 170 -18.11 18.44 -3.05
N GLN A 171 -17.15 18.59 -3.98
CA GLN A 171 -16.36 17.44 -4.44
C GLN A 171 -15.56 16.82 -3.30
N GLN A 172 -14.96 17.64 -2.43
CA GLN A 172 -14.22 17.14 -1.27
C GLN A 172 -15.12 16.38 -0.29
N ASN A 173 -16.32 16.88 -0.03
CA ASN A 173 -17.31 16.22 0.81
C ASN A 173 -17.81 14.89 0.19
N ILE A 174 -18.06 14.87 -1.13
CA ILE A 174 -18.44 13.65 -1.86
C ILE A 174 -17.32 12.60 -1.80
N ASP A 175 -16.07 13.01 -2.03
CA ASP A 175 -14.92 12.11 -1.94
C ASP A 175 -14.74 11.58 -0.52
N ALA A 176 -14.92 12.42 0.51
CA ALA A 176 -14.89 11.99 1.91
C ALA A 176 -16.04 11.02 2.26
N THR A 177 -17.24 11.25 1.72
CA THR A 177 -18.39 10.34 1.87
C THR A 177 -18.07 8.98 1.27
N TRP A 178 -17.52 8.97 0.06
CA TRP A 178 -17.12 7.74 -0.60
C TRP A 178 -16.00 7.02 0.14
N GLN A 179 -14.97 7.74 0.61
CA GLN A 179 -13.86 7.17 1.37
C GLN A 179 -14.32 6.51 2.67
N ALA A 180 -15.26 7.16 3.39
CA ALA A 180 -15.86 6.58 4.60
C ALA A 180 -16.61 5.28 4.26
N LEU A 181 -17.37 5.24 3.17
CA LEU A 181 -18.09 4.03 2.74
C LEU A 181 -17.15 2.92 2.27
N SER A 182 -16.19 3.23 1.38
CA SER A 182 -15.30 2.24 0.77
C SER A 182 -14.34 1.59 1.78
N SER A 183 -14.13 2.22 2.93
CA SER A 183 -13.32 1.68 4.03
C SER A 183 -14.11 0.84 5.04
N MET A 184 -15.45 0.86 5.01
CA MET A 184 -16.27 -0.04 5.82
C MET A 184 -16.31 -1.44 5.21
N THR A 185 -16.27 -2.48 6.05
CA THR A 185 -16.50 -3.85 5.58
C THR A 185 -17.98 -4.05 5.20
N GLN A 186 -18.25 -5.07 4.39
CA GLN A 186 -19.63 -5.40 4.00
C GLN A 186 -20.51 -5.73 5.21
N ASP A 187 -19.95 -6.43 6.22
CA ASP A 187 -20.64 -6.71 7.48
C ASP A 187 -20.95 -5.42 8.26
N GLN A 188 -19.97 -4.52 8.39
CA GLN A 188 -20.17 -3.23 9.04
C GLN A 188 -21.28 -2.43 8.35
N ALA A 189 -21.27 -2.39 7.01
CA ALA A 189 -22.30 -1.70 6.23
C ALA A 189 -23.68 -2.35 6.37
N ASN A 190 -23.75 -3.68 6.38
CA ASN A 190 -25.01 -4.42 6.52
C ASN A 190 -25.63 -4.29 7.92
N THR A 191 -24.82 -4.01 8.96
CA THR A 191 -25.33 -3.77 10.32
C THR A 191 -25.92 -2.37 10.51
N LEU A 192 -25.75 -1.47 9.53
CA LEU A 192 -26.28 -0.11 9.63
C LEU A 192 -27.80 -0.10 9.54
N VAL A 193 -28.44 0.41 10.59
CA VAL A 193 -29.89 0.65 10.61
C VAL A 193 -30.15 2.07 10.15
N ILE A 194 -30.71 2.21 8.95
CA ILE A 194 -31.13 3.50 8.39
C ILE A 194 -32.65 3.65 8.45
N ASN A 195 -33.14 4.88 8.48
CA ASN A 195 -34.56 5.16 8.41
C ASN A 195 -35.06 5.04 6.97
N ALA A 196 -36.34 4.72 6.80
CA ALA A 196 -36.95 4.48 5.48
C ALA A 196 -36.96 5.71 4.56
N ASP A 197 -36.86 6.92 5.12
CA ASP A 197 -36.83 8.19 4.40
C ASP A 197 -35.42 8.60 3.94
N GLU A 198 -34.36 7.92 4.39
CA GLU A 198 -32.96 8.23 4.06
C GLU A 198 -32.54 7.73 2.67
N ASN A 199 -33.29 8.09 1.62
CA ASN A 199 -33.08 7.64 0.24
C ASN A 199 -31.68 7.97 -0.31
N ILE A 200 -31.09 9.11 0.07
CA ILE A 200 -29.73 9.48 -0.34
C ILE A 200 -28.70 8.53 0.27
N LEU A 201 -28.84 8.21 1.57
CA LEU A 201 -27.96 7.29 2.26
C LEU A 201 -28.12 5.86 1.73
N GLN A 202 -29.35 5.41 1.47
CA GLN A 202 -29.61 4.12 0.81
C GLN A 202 -28.90 4.05 -0.55
N GLY A 203 -28.98 5.12 -1.36
CA GLY A 203 -28.26 5.20 -2.62
C GLY A 203 -26.75 5.04 -2.44
N TRP A 204 -26.15 5.70 -1.44
CA TRP A 204 -24.72 5.55 -1.13
C TRP A 204 -24.33 4.13 -0.71
N LEU A 205 -25.14 3.47 0.11
CA LEU A 205 -24.92 2.08 0.53
C LEU A 205 -25.06 1.10 -0.64
N ASP A 206 -26.00 1.34 -1.56
CA ASP A 206 -26.12 0.54 -2.77
C ASP A 206 -24.93 0.72 -3.71
N LEU A 207 -24.38 1.94 -3.82
CA LEU A 207 -23.14 2.17 -4.60
C LEU A 207 -21.95 1.42 -4.00
N GLN A 208 -21.87 1.39 -2.66
CA GLN A 208 -20.84 0.64 -1.95
C GLN A 208 -20.95 -0.87 -2.24
N ARG A 209 -22.16 -1.43 -2.29
CA ARG A 209 -22.38 -2.84 -2.69
C ARG A 209 -21.93 -3.09 -4.13
N VAL A 210 -22.36 -2.24 -5.08
CA VAL A 210 -21.88 -2.29 -6.47
C VAL A 210 -20.35 -2.28 -6.52
N TRP A 211 -19.71 -1.48 -5.66
CA TRP A 211 -18.26 -1.47 -5.58
C TRP A 211 -17.66 -2.79 -5.10
N PHE A 212 -18.11 -3.31 -3.96
CA PHE A 212 -17.57 -4.55 -3.41
C PHE A 212 -17.79 -5.76 -4.34
N ASP A 213 -18.95 -5.84 -4.99
CA ASP A 213 -19.32 -6.93 -5.87
C ASP A 213 -18.51 -6.93 -7.18
N ASN A 214 -18.15 -5.74 -7.69
CA ASN A 214 -17.57 -5.59 -9.03
C ASN A 214 -16.13 -5.05 -9.04
N ARG A 215 -15.49 -4.74 -7.90
CA ARG A 215 -14.15 -4.08 -7.85
C ARG A 215 -13.03 -4.81 -8.59
N ASN A 216 -13.19 -6.11 -8.83
CA ASN A 216 -12.23 -6.92 -9.55
C ASN A 216 -12.46 -6.92 -11.08
N ASP A 217 -13.62 -6.43 -11.55
CA ASP A 217 -13.98 -6.34 -12.96
C ASP A 217 -14.35 -4.89 -13.32
N PRO A 218 -13.42 -4.15 -13.96
CA PRO A 218 -13.65 -2.75 -14.32
C PRO A 218 -14.83 -2.49 -15.25
N ASP A 219 -15.18 -3.44 -16.13
CA ASP A 219 -16.27 -3.25 -17.09
C ASP A 219 -17.62 -3.50 -16.43
N MET A 220 -17.71 -4.53 -15.57
CA MET A 220 -18.87 -4.72 -14.69
C MET A 220 -19.03 -3.56 -13.72
N MET A 221 -17.94 -3.01 -13.18
CA MET A 221 -17.99 -1.81 -12.33
C MET A 221 -18.54 -0.60 -13.09
N LYS A 222 -18.05 -0.35 -14.31
CA LYS A 222 -18.57 0.75 -15.15
C LYS A 222 -20.07 0.60 -15.42
N ALA A 223 -20.50 -0.60 -15.76
CA ALA A 223 -21.91 -0.91 -15.98
C ALA A 223 -22.73 -0.73 -14.70
N GLY A 224 -22.24 -1.22 -13.57
CA GLY A 224 -22.88 -1.10 -12.26
C GLY A 224 -23.03 0.35 -11.80
N ILE A 225 -21.98 1.18 -11.97
CA ILE A 225 -22.05 2.62 -11.68
C ILE A 225 -23.08 3.30 -12.60
N ALA A 226 -23.13 2.93 -13.89
CA ALA A 226 -24.09 3.50 -14.83
C ALA A 226 -25.54 3.12 -14.50
N ASP A 227 -25.81 1.88 -14.07
CA ASP A 227 -27.13 1.46 -13.57
C ASP A 227 -27.50 2.19 -12.28
N TRP A 228 -26.56 2.27 -11.33
CA TRP A 228 -26.75 2.96 -10.07
C TRP A 228 -27.12 4.44 -10.26
N GLN A 229 -26.45 5.16 -11.16
CA GLN A 229 -26.77 6.56 -11.46
C GLN A 229 -28.18 6.74 -12.02
N LYS A 230 -28.70 5.76 -12.77
CA LYS A 230 -30.09 5.77 -13.28
C LYS A 230 -31.10 5.52 -12.16
N ARG A 231 -30.77 4.66 -11.20
CA ARG A 231 -31.63 4.32 -10.06
C ARG A 231 -31.71 5.45 -9.03
N TYR A 232 -30.61 6.20 -8.85
CA TYR A 232 -30.49 7.26 -7.85
C TYR A 232 -30.15 8.63 -8.46
N PRO A 233 -30.97 9.18 -9.38
CA PRO A 233 -30.63 10.41 -10.12
C PRO A 233 -30.51 11.66 -9.23
N ASN A 234 -31.14 11.64 -8.05
CA ASN A 234 -31.10 12.74 -7.09
C ASN A 234 -29.94 12.66 -6.10
N ASN A 235 -29.21 11.54 -6.04
CA ASN A 235 -28.08 11.39 -5.13
C ASN A 235 -26.93 12.33 -5.57
N PRO A 236 -26.28 13.07 -4.64
CA PRO A 236 -25.15 13.94 -4.98
C PRO A 236 -24.04 13.22 -5.75
N GLY A 237 -23.71 11.98 -5.36
CA GLY A 237 -22.74 11.12 -6.04
C GLY A 237 -23.14 10.72 -7.46
N ALA A 238 -24.43 10.74 -7.79
CA ALA A 238 -24.89 10.46 -9.16
C ALA A 238 -24.72 11.67 -10.08
N LYS A 239 -24.90 12.88 -9.54
CA LYS A 239 -24.69 14.15 -10.26
C LYS A 239 -23.20 14.46 -10.43
N MET A 240 -22.43 14.22 -9.37
CA MET A 240 -20.99 14.44 -9.32
C MET A 240 -20.34 13.22 -8.68
N LEU A 241 -19.74 12.37 -9.52
CA LEU A 241 -19.15 11.12 -9.05
C LEU A 241 -17.95 11.37 -8.13
N PRO A 242 -17.74 10.51 -7.11
CA PRO A 242 -16.49 10.46 -6.39
C PRO A 242 -15.31 10.33 -7.36
N THR A 243 -14.22 11.05 -7.10
CA THR A 243 -13.03 11.10 -7.95
C THR A 243 -12.49 9.69 -8.25
N GLN A 244 -12.48 8.81 -7.24
CA GLN A 244 -12.06 7.42 -7.40
C GLN A 244 -12.92 6.66 -8.43
N LEU A 245 -14.23 6.89 -8.47
CA LEU A 245 -15.13 6.24 -9.42
C LEU A 245 -15.07 6.85 -10.82
N VAL A 246 -14.78 8.16 -10.91
CA VAL A 246 -14.45 8.81 -12.20
C VAL A 246 -13.25 8.12 -12.84
N ASN A 247 -12.23 7.79 -12.05
CA ASN A 247 -11.06 7.07 -12.56
C ASN A 247 -11.39 5.67 -13.06
N VAL A 248 -12.30 4.96 -12.39
CA VAL A 248 -12.74 3.66 -12.89
C VAL A 248 -13.53 3.79 -14.19
N LYS A 249 -14.32 4.84 -14.35
CA LYS A 249 -14.95 5.15 -15.66
C LYS A 249 -13.93 5.46 -16.74
N ALA A 250 -12.88 6.20 -16.39
CA ALA A 250 -11.78 6.53 -17.29
C ALA A 250 -10.80 5.38 -17.52
N PHE A 251 -10.91 4.29 -16.75
CA PHE A 251 -10.01 3.15 -16.82
C PHE A 251 -9.99 2.55 -18.22
N LYS A 252 -8.78 2.41 -18.76
CA LYS A 252 -8.50 1.67 -19.98
C LYS A 252 -7.56 0.54 -19.63
N PRO A 253 -7.78 -0.69 -20.12
CA PRO A 253 -6.81 -1.77 -19.98
C PRO A 253 -5.42 -1.29 -20.42
N ALA A 254 -4.39 -1.72 -19.69
CA ALA A 254 -3.02 -1.34 -20.01
C ALA A 254 -2.67 -1.85 -21.41
N SER A 255 -2.07 -0.98 -22.23
CA SER A 255 -1.39 -1.35 -23.47
C SER A 255 0.10 -1.05 -23.34
N THR A 256 0.93 -1.69 -24.15
CA THR A 256 2.39 -1.59 -24.04
C THR A 256 3.01 -0.68 -25.08
N ASN A 257 2.18 0.08 -25.81
CA ASN A 257 2.62 0.96 -26.88
C ASN A 257 3.44 2.14 -26.35
N LYS A 258 3.11 2.67 -25.16
CA LYS A 258 3.82 3.79 -24.55
C LYS A 258 3.91 3.65 -23.04
N ILE A 259 5.12 3.42 -22.54
CA ILE A 259 5.41 3.19 -21.13
C ILE A 259 6.14 4.39 -20.54
N ALA A 260 5.67 4.87 -19.39
CA ALA A 260 6.37 5.86 -18.58
C ALA A 260 7.10 5.18 -17.43
N LEU A 261 8.43 5.35 -17.34
CA LEU A 261 9.26 4.80 -16.29
C LEU A 261 9.63 5.89 -15.27
N LEU A 262 9.16 5.75 -14.05
CA LEU A 262 9.28 6.71 -12.96
C LEU A 262 10.28 6.20 -11.92
N LEU A 263 11.49 6.75 -11.92
CA LEU A 263 12.58 6.30 -11.05
C LEU A 263 13.30 7.51 -10.41
N PRO A 264 13.87 7.35 -9.20
CA PRO A 264 14.76 8.37 -8.64
C PRO A 264 16.10 8.30 -9.37
N LEU A 265 16.45 9.33 -10.15
CA LEU A 265 17.68 9.34 -10.95
C LEU A 265 18.78 10.25 -10.39
N ASN A 266 18.46 10.98 -9.31
CA ASN A 266 19.38 11.81 -8.53
C ASN A 266 19.32 11.48 -7.02
N GLY A 267 20.30 11.98 -6.27
CA GLY A 267 20.43 11.74 -4.83
C GLY A 267 20.90 10.33 -4.47
N GLN A 268 20.72 9.95 -3.19
CA GLN A 268 21.23 8.69 -2.65
C GLN A 268 20.59 7.44 -3.28
N ALA A 269 19.36 7.55 -3.79
CA ALA A 269 18.64 6.44 -4.40
C ALA A 269 18.94 6.26 -5.91
N ALA A 270 19.72 7.16 -6.51
CA ALA A 270 20.00 7.16 -7.94
C ALA A 270 20.62 5.85 -8.44
N VAL A 271 21.47 5.21 -7.63
CA VAL A 271 22.09 3.93 -7.99
C VAL A 271 21.06 2.83 -8.19
N PHE A 272 20.04 2.76 -7.34
CA PHE A 272 18.96 1.79 -7.47
C PHE A 272 18.07 2.10 -8.67
N GLY A 273 17.68 3.37 -8.85
CA GLY A 273 16.90 3.81 -10.00
C GLY A 273 17.59 3.49 -11.33
N ARG A 274 18.87 3.87 -11.48
CA ARG A 274 19.64 3.58 -12.70
C ARG A 274 19.80 2.08 -12.95
N THR A 275 19.98 1.27 -11.89
CA THR A 275 20.13 -0.18 -12.04
C THR A 275 18.83 -0.84 -12.51
N ILE A 276 17.68 -0.43 -11.95
CA ILE A 276 16.36 -0.88 -12.41
C ILE A 276 16.12 -0.44 -13.86
N GLN A 277 16.46 0.80 -14.20
CA GLN A 277 16.34 1.31 -15.57
C GLN A 277 17.13 0.44 -16.56
N GLN A 278 18.38 0.11 -16.24
CA GLN A 278 19.22 -0.75 -17.09
C GLN A 278 18.61 -2.14 -17.30
N GLY A 279 18.09 -2.77 -16.24
CA GLY A 279 17.41 -4.06 -16.35
C GLY A 279 16.13 -3.98 -17.19
N PHE A 280 15.35 -2.92 -17.01
CA PHE A 280 14.13 -2.67 -17.77
C PHE A 280 14.40 -2.47 -19.27
N GLU A 281 15.40 -1.66 -19.61
CA GLU A 281 15.84 -1.43 -21.00
C GLU A 281 16.43 -2.69 -21.63
N ALA A 282 17.18 -3.50 -20.88
CA ALA A 282 17.70 -4.77 -21.36
C ALA A 282 16.57 -5.73 -21.74
N ALA A 283 15.55 -5.86 -20.90
CA ALA A 283 14.38 -6.69 -21.18
C ALA A 283 13.58 -6.21 -22.41
N LYS A 284 13.40 -4.89 -22.54
CA LYS A 284 12.78 -4.27 -23.71
C LYS A 284 13.51 -4.62 -25.02
N ASN A 285 14.84 -4.53 -25.02
CA ASN A 285 15.65 -4.66 -26.23
C ASN A 285 15.94 -6.11 -26.63
N LEU A 286 16.05 -7.03 -25.67
CA LEU A 286 16.52 -8.39 -25.91
C LEU A 286 15.37 -9.42 -25.96
N GLY A 287 14.20 -9.10 -25.42
CA GLY A 287 13.17 -10.10 -25.11
C GLY A 287 13.62 -10.99 -23.96
N THR A 288 12.74 -11.24 -22.99
CA THR A 288 13.07 -12.16 -21.91
C THR A 288 12.96 -13.60 -22.43
N GLN A 289 14.11 -14.27 -22.62
CA GLN A 289 14.10 -15.73 -22.79
C GLN A 289 13.54 -16.34 -21.49
N PRO A 290 12.54 -17.24 -21.56
CA PRO A 290 11.99 -17.86 -20.37
C PRO A 290 13.08 -18.59 -19.60
N VAL A 291 12.99 -18.51 -18.26
CA VAL A 291 13.68 -19.43 -17.39
C VAL A 291 13.12 -20.84 -17.66
N ALA A 292 13.95 -21.77 -18.13
CA ALA A 292 13.52 -23.15 -18.34
C ALA A 292 13.04 -23.72 -16.99
N ALA A 293 11.81 -24.26 -16.97
CA ALA A 293 11.28 -24.92 -15.77
C ALA A 293 12.17 -26.12 -15.42
N GLN A 294 12.68 -26.18 -14.19
CA GLN A 294 13.32 -27.39 -13.68
C GLN A 294 12.25 -28.46 -13.52
N VAL A 295 12.37 -29.54 -14.29
CA VAL A 295 11.74 -30.81 -13.93
C VAL A 295 12.39 -31.28 -12.63
N ALA A 296 11.58 -31.39 -11.57
CA ALA A 296 11.96 -32.13 -10.38
C ALA A 296 12.45 -33.52 -10.82
N ALA A 297 13.65 -33.91 -10.41
CA ALA A 297 14.15 -35.24 -10.68
C ALA A 297 13.17 -36.25 -10.07
N ALA A 298 12.49 -37.02 -10.93
CA ALA A 298 11.71 -38.16 -10.47
C ALA A 298 12.64 -39.11 -9.73
N PRO A 299 12.20 -39.73 -8.61
CA PRO A 299 13.02 -40.73 -7.93
C PRO A 299 13.31 -41.86 -8.93
N ALA A 300 14.58 -42.24 -9.02
CA ALA A 300 15.02 -43.37 -9.82
C ALA A 300 14.22 -44.61 -9.39
N THR A 301 13.32 -45.07 -10.24
CA THR A 301 12.67 -46.37 -10.09
C THR A 301 13.72 -47.46 -10.31
N ASP A 302 13.84 -48.34 -9.31
CA ASP A 302 14.67 -49.52 -9.33
C ASP A 302 14.56 -50.30 -10.64
N VAL A 303 15.72 -50.68 -11.16
CA VAL A 303 15.88 -51.53 -12.33
C VAL A 303 15.51 -52.96 -11.93
N ALA A 304 14.32 -53.42 -12.32
CA ALA A 304 13.96 -54.83 -12.21
C ALA A 304 14.56 -55.59 -13.42
N GLU A 305 15.35 -56.62 -13.11
CA GLU A 305 15.95 -57.58 -14.04
C GLU A 305 14.92 -58.21 -15.01
N GLN A 306 15.26 -58.21 -16.30
CA GLN A 306 14.67 -59.13 -17.28
C GLN A 306 15.39 -60.49 -17.24
N PRO A 307 14.68 -61.64 -17.33
CA PRO A 307 15.32 -62.91 -17.64
C PRO A 307 15.49 -63.10 -19.16
N GLN A 308 16.63 -63.68 -19.54
CA GLN A 308 17.02 -64.09 -20.89
C GLN A 308 16.04 -65.08 -21.55
N PRO A 309 15.94 -65.10 -22.90
CA PRO A 309 15.16 -66.10 -23.63
C PRO A 309 15.99 -67.36 -23.97
N GLN A 310 15.38 -68.54 -23.79
CA GLN A 310 15.86 -69.81 -24.32
C GLN A 310 15.38 -70.03 -25.77
N THR A 311 16.28 -70.64 -26.54
CA THR A 311 16.20 -71.11 -27.92
C THR A 311 15.11 -72.15 -28.18
N VAL A 312 14.54 -72.16 -29.40
CA VAL A 312 14.56 -73.33 -30.33
C VAL A 312 14.11 -72.95 -31.75
N ASP A 313 14.96 -73.35 -32.70
CA ASP A 313 14.84 -73.73 -34.12
C ASP A 313 13.59 -73.41 -34.98
N GLY A 314 13.87 -72.97 -36.23
CA GLY A 314 13.11 -73.44 -37.39
C GLY A 314 12.92 -72.48 -38.58
N VAL A 315 13.83 -72.59 -39.56
CA VAL A 315 13.64 -72.53 -41.04
C VAL A 315 13.18 -71.26 -41.81
N ALA A 316 14.06 -70.91 -42.77
CA ALA A 316 13.86 -70.45 -44.17
C ALA A 316 13.49 -68.99 -44.51
N SER A 317 14.45 -68.34 -45.18
CA SER A 317 14.40 -67.14 -46.06
C SER A 317 13.49 -67.32 -47.31
N PRO A 318 13.38 -66.31 -48.22
CA PRO A 318 13.18 -64.86 -48.08
C PRO A 318 12.06 -64.35 -49.05
N THR A 319 12.09 -63.04 -49.34
CA THR A 319 11.64 -62.33 -50.56
C THR A 319 10.29 -61.59 -50.62
N GLN A 320 10.46 -60.33 -51.05
CA GLN A 320 9.69 -59.54 -52.02
C GLN A 320 8.70 -58.48 -51.55
N ALA A 321 8.95 -57.30 -52.15
CA ALA A 321 8.22 -56.05 -52.11
C ALA A 321 6.82 -56.16 -52.71
N SER A 322 5.95 -55.21 -52.35
CA SER A 322 4.97 -54.59 -53.26
C SER A 322 4.35 -53.33 -52.62
N VAL A 323 3.97 -52.42 -53.50
CA VAL A 323 3.58 -51.02 -53.31
C VAL A 323 2.05 -50.90 -53.49
N SER A 324 1.42 -49.95 -52.77
CA SER A 324 0.05 -49.40 -53.00
C SER A 324 -1.10 -50.42 -52.82
N ASP A 325 -2.34 -50.10 -52.43
CA ASP A 325 -3.15 -48.90 -52.63
C ASP A 325 -4.40 -48.94 -51.71
N LEU A 326 -4.92 -47.75 -51.40
CA LEU A 326 -6.29 -47.31 -51.09
C LEU A 326 -7.35 -48.19 -50.34
N THR A 327 -7.90 -47.54 -49.30
CA THR A 327 -9.33 -47.42 -48.90
C THR A 327 -10.12 -48.64 -48.42
N GLY A 328 -10.63 -48.55 -47.20
CA GLY A 328 -11.75 -49.33 -46.67
C GLY A 328 -12.06 -48.93 -45.23
N GLU A 329 -13.04 -48.04 -45.04
CA GLU A 329 -13.68 -47.78 -43.75
C GLU A 329 -14.44 -49.03 -43.28
N GLU A 330 -14.25 -49.44 -42.03
CA GLU A 330 -15.34 -49.96 -41.20
C GLU A 330 -15.05 -49.81 -39.70
N THR A 331 -16.11 -49.52 -38.96
CA THR A 331 -16.20 -48.95 -37.62
C THR A 331 -16.38 -50.02 -36.55
N THR A 332 -15.84 -49.82 -35.34
CA THR A 332 -16.52 -49.95 -34.02
C THR A 332 -15.54 -49.76 -32.84
N PRO A 333 -16.03 -49.38 -31.64
CA PRO A 333 -15.39 -48.38 -30.77
C PRO A 333 -14.54 -48.96 -29.63
N GLN A 334 -13.44 -48.26 -29.30
CA GLN A 334 -12.62 -48.49 -28.11
C GLN A 334 -12.96 -47.45 -27.03
N PRO A 335 -13.10 -47.85 -25.75
CA PRO A 335 -13.58 -46.95 -24.70
C PRO A 335 -12.57 -45.87 -24.37
N ALA A 336 -13.06 -44.63 -24.26
CA ALA A 336 -12.30 -43.49 -23.81
C ALA A 336 -11.81 -43.69 -22.36
N PRO A 337 -10.51 -43.51 -22.07
CA PRO A 337 -10.12 -43.11 -20.73
C PRO A 337 -10.51 -41.64 -20.57
N VAL A 338 -11.39 -41.41 -19.61
CA VAL A 338 -11.74 -40.09 -19.05
C VAL A 338 -10.47 -39.32 -18.69
N SER A 339 -10.13 -38.34 -19.52
CA SER A 339 -9.15 -37.30 -19.19
C SER A 339 -9.76 -36.41 -18.12
N ALA A 340 -9.32 -36.55 -16.87
CA ALA A 340 -9.46 -35.48 -15.89
C ALA A 340 -8.79 -34.22 -16.45
N PRO A 341 -9.37 -33.01 -16.27
CA PRO A 341 -8.74 -31.79 -16.74
C PRO A 341 -7.51 -31.51 -15.87
N SER A 342 -6.34 -31.93 -16.33
CA SER A 342 -5.07 -31.41 -15.84
C SER A 342 -5.00 -29.95 -16.26
N ALA A 343 -5.24 -29.04 -15.33
CA ALA A 343 -4.93 -27.63 -15.49
C ALA A 343 -3.41 -27.47 -15.61
N THR A 344 -2.86 -27.61 -16.81
CA THR A 344 -1.52 -27.10 -17.11
C THR A 344 -1.63 -25.59 -17.25
N THR A 345 -1.38 -24.84 -16.18
CA THR A 345 -1.05 -23.42 -16.25
C THR A 345 0.29 -23.30 -16.97
N ALA A 346 0.24 -23.12 -18.29
CA ALA A 346 1.42 -22.80 -19.08
C ALA A 346 1.91 -21.41 -18.64
N ALA A 347 3.05 -21.35 -17.97
CA ALA A 347 3.70 -20.10 -17.61
C ALA A 347 4.06 -19.31 -18.89
N VAL A 348 3.60 -18.06 -18.96
CA VAL A 348 3.72 -17.23 -20.17
C VAL A 348 4.93 -16.31 -20.03
N SER A 349 5.86 -16.37 -20.99
CA SER A 349 6.93 -15.38 -21.14
C SER A 349 6.46 -14.20 -21.99
N ALA A 350 6.85 -12.98 -21.62
CA ALA A 350 6.50 -11.79 -22.39
C ALA A 350 7.33 -11.70 -23.68
N PRO A 351 6.70 -11.64 -24.88
CA PRO A 351 7.45 -11.37 -26.10
C PRO A 351 8.09 -9.98 -26.06
N ALA A 352 9.27 -9.85 -26.66
CA ALA A 352 9.90 -8.53 -26.86
C ALA A 352 8.95 -7.64 -27.67
N ASN A 353 8.71 -6.42 -27.21
CA ASN A 353 8.08 -5.37 -28.01
C ASN A 353 9.04 -4.18 -28.14
N PRO A 354 10.05 -4.26 -29.02
CA PRO A 354 11.01 -3.18 -29.21
C PRO A 354 10.34 -1.90 -29.75
N SER A 355 9.12 -2.00 -30.28
CA SER A 355 8.32 -0.88 -30.79
C SER A 355 7.62 -0.07 -29.70
N ALA A 356 7.63 -0.52 -28.44
CA ALA A 356 7.09 0.26 -27.32
C ALA A 356 7.89 1.56 -27.13
N GLU A 357 7.20 2.71 -27.12
CA GLU A 357 7.81 3.99 -26.75
C GLU A 357 8.07 3.98 -25.23
N LEU A 358 9.33 4.22 -24.82
CA LEU A 358 9.70 4.31 -23.40
C LEU A 358 10.10 5.76 -23.10
N LYS A 359 9.41 6.40 -22.16
CA LYS A 359 9.76 7.74 -21.66
C LYS A 359 10.08 7.69 -20.18
N ILE A 360 11.19 8.31 -19.79
CA ILE A 360 11.73 8.23 -18.44
C ILE A 360 11.48 9.55 -17.70
N TYR A 361 11.03 9.45 -16.46
CA TYR A 361 10.75 10.60 -15.60
C TYR A 361 11.49 10.44 -14.27
N ASP A 362 12.23 11.48 -13.89
CA ASP A 362 12.96 11.51 -12.64
C ASP A 362 12.05 11.95 -11.49
N THR A 363 11.70 11.02 -10.61
CA THR A 363 10.84 11.28 -9.46
C THR A 363 11.51 12.08 -8.34
N SER A 364 12.80 12.41 -8.49
CA SER A 364 13.53 13.29 -7.57
C SER A 364 13.59 14.75 -8.05
N SER A 365 13.13 15.03 -9.27
CA SER A 365 13.21 16.37 -9.88
C SER A 365 12.01 17.27 -9.59
N GLN A 366 10.81 16.68 -9.44
CA GLN A 366 9.54 17.39 -9.25
C GLN A 366 8.57 16.55 -8.41
N PRO A 367 7.53 17.15 -7.79
CA PRO A 367 6.48 16.42 -7.09
C PRO A 367 5.80 15.38 -7.99
N LEU A 368 5.44 14.21 -7.42
CA LEU A 368 4.92 13.09 -8.21
C LEU A 368 3.62 13.47 -8.94
N SER A 369 2.74 14.23 -8.29
CA SER A 369 1.51 14.73 -8.91
C SER A 369 1.73 15.48 -10.23
N GLN A 370 2.80 16.28 -10.34
CA GLN A 370 3.14 16.99 -11.58
C GLN A 370 3.64 16.01 -12.66
N ILE A 371 4.46 15.03 -12.26
CA ILE A 371 4.96 13.99 -13.16
C ILE A 371 3.79 13.17 -13.72
N LEU A 372 2.85 12.73 -12.88
CA LEU A 372 1.69 11.94 -13.31
C LEU A 372 0.81 12.73 -14.30
N ASN A 373 0.62 14.03 -14.07
CA ASN A 373 -0.10 14.89 -15.02
C ASN A 373 0.62 14.98 -16.36
N GLN A 374 1.95 15.14 -16.35
CA GLN A 374 2.76 15.18 -17.57
C GLN A 374 2.70 13.85 -18.32
N VAL A 375 2.81 12.73 -17.62
CA VAL A 375 2.71 11.38 -18.18
C VAL A 375 1.35 11.17 -18.86
N GLN A 376 0.27 11.64 -18.24
CA GLN A 376 -1.06 11.56 -18.81
C GLN A 376 -1.19 12.40 -20.09
N GLN A 377 -0.60 13.61 -20.11
CA GLN A 377 -0.56 14.47 -21.31
C GLN A 377 0.27 13.85 -22.44
N ASP A 378 1.36 13.15 -22.08
CA ASP A 378 2.21 12.44 -23.03
C ASP A 378 1.54 11.19 -23.62
N GLY A 379 0.38 10.78 -23.07
CA GLY A 379 -0.42 9.68 -23.57
C GLY A 379 0.12 8.30 -23.22
N ALA A 380 0.91 8.17 -22.13
CA ALA A 380 1.37 6.86 -21.68
C ALA A 380 0.19 5.98 -21.26
N SER A 381 0.22 4.72 -21.68
CA SER A 381 -0.83 3.74 -21.39
C SER A 381 -0.60 3.00 -20.07
N ILE A 382 0.65 2.97 -19.60
CA ILE A 382 1.05 2.42 -18.31
C ILE A 382 2.27 3.14 -17.75
N VAL A 383 2.29 3.27 -16.43
CA VAL A 383 3.38 3.78 -15.60
C VAL A 383 4.04 2.60 -14.90
N VAL A 384 5.37 2.57 -14.93
CA VAL A 384 6.19 1.66 -14.13
C VAL A 384 6.97 2.51 -13.13
N GLY A 385 6.77 2.28 -11.84
CA GLY A 385 7.18 3.17 -10.77
C GLY A 385 6.00 3.89 -10.11
N PRO A 386 6.22 4.71 -9.07
CA PRO A 386 7.53 5.09 -8.53
C PRO A 386 8.18 3.98 -7.67
N LEU A 387 9.45 4.18 -7.33
CA LEU A 387 10.26 3.24 -6.51
C LEU A 387 10.26 3.59 -5.01
N LEU A 388 10.32 4.87 -4.66
CA LEU A 388 10.43 5.25 -3.25
C LEU A 388 9.07 5.17 -2.56
N LYS A 389 9.07 4.66 -1.32
CA LYS A 389 7.84 4.39 -0.55
C LYS A 389 6.97 5.64 -0.36
N ASN A 390 7.58 6.78 -0.06
CA ASN A 390 6.89 8.07 0.04
C ASN A 390 6.17 8.46 -1.27
N ASN A 391 6.78 8.18 -2.42
CA ASN A 391 6.17 8.45 -3.72
C ASN A 391 5.04 7.45 -4.00
N VAL A 392 5.16 6.19 -3.58
CA VAL A 392 4.04 5.23 -3.67
C VAL A 392 2.86 5.67 -2.79
N GLU A 393 3.10 6.23 -1.62
CA GLU A 393 2.04 6.81 -0.78
C GLU A 393 1.42 8.07 -1.40
N GLU A 394 2.22 8.93 -2.06
CA GLU A 394 1.70 10.07 -2.83
C GLU A 394 0.87 9.62 -4.04
N LEU A 395 1.27 8.54 -4.71
CA LEU A 395 0.52 7.95 -5.82
C LEU A 395 -0.91 7.60 -5.41
N LEU A 396 -1.12 7.01 -4.23
CA LEU A 396 -2.46 6.70 -3.73
C LEU A 396 -3.29 7.95 -3.46
N LYS A 397 -2.65 9.06 -3.09
CA LYS A 397 -3.35 10.34 -2.89
C LYS A 397 -3.69 11.04 -4.21
N SER A 398 -2.96 10.75 -5.28
CA SER A 398 -3.11 11.43 -6.58
C SER A 398 -4.42 11.12 -7.31
N ASN A 399 -5.05 9.97 -7.02
CA ASN A 399 -6.21 9.47 -7.76
C ASN A 399 -5.98 9.52 -9.29
N THR A 400 -4.81 9.08 -9.74
CA THR A 400 -4.53 9.01 -11.19
C THR A 400 -5.42 7.98 -11.90
N PRO A 401 -5.87 8.26 -13.14
CA PRO A 401 -6.56 7.27 -13.98
C PRO A 401 -5.59 6.34 -14.75
N LEU A 402 -4.27 6.60 -14.68
CA LEU A 402 -3.25 5.82 -15.38
C LEU A 402 -3.12 4.42 -14.78
N ASN A 403 -2.81 3.41 -15.60
CA ASN A 403 -2.36 2.12 -15.08
C ASN A 403 -0.96 2.28 -14.48
N VAL A 404 -0.73 1.76 -13.28
CA VAL A 404 0.51 1.93 -12.54
C VAL A 404 0.97 0.61 -11.94
N LEU A 405 2.15 0.15 -12.38
CA LEU A 405 2.94 -0.86 -11.68
C LEU A 405 3.92 -0.14 -10.75
N ALA A 406 3.53 0.08 -9.49
CA ALA A 406 4.41 0.67 -8.50
C ALA A 406 5.55 -0.30 -8.15
N LEU A 407 6.78 0.21 -8.08
CA LEU A 407 7.98 -0.61 -7.77
C LEU A 407 8.27 -0.67 -6.27
N ASN A 408 7.23 -0.51 -5.46
CA ASN A 408 7.25 -0.65 -4.02
C ASN A 408 5.82 -0.83 -3.51
N GLN A 409 5.68 -1.11 -2.22
CA GLN A 409 4.38 -1.20 -1.56
C GLN A 409 4.22 -0.14 -0.45
N PRO A 410 3.02 0.43 -0.28
CA PRO A 410 2.70 1.30 0.85
C PRO A 410 2.65 0.50 2.16
N GLU A 411 2.58 1.18 3.31
CA GLU A 411 2.30 0.50 4.60
C GLU A 411 0.92 -0.15 4.62
N ASN A 412 -0.06 0.56 4.05
CA ASN A 412 -1.44 0.11 3.95
C ASN A 412 -1.75 -0.04 2.46
N VAL A 413 -1.86 -1.29 2.02
CA VAL A 413 -2.22 -1.62 0.63
C VAL A 413 -3.69 -1.26 0.41
N GLU A 414 -3.98 -0.58 -0.70
CA GLU A 414 -5.33 -0.26 -1.14
C GLU A 414 -5.62 -0.97 -2.46
N ASN A 415 -6.76 -1.66 -2.54
CA ASN A 415 -7.17 -2.27 -3.79
C ASN A 415 -7.70 -1.22 -4.77
N ARG A 416 -6.93 -0.90 -5.82
CA ARG A 416 -7.31 0.08 -6.85
C ARG A 416 -7.18 -0.46 -8.24
N ALA A 417 -8.30 -0.52 -8.97
CA ALA A 417 -8.50 -0.75 -10.43
C ALA A 417 -7.29 -0.72 -11.37
N ASN A 418 -6.43 0.28 -11.16
CA ASN A 418 -5.36 0.68 -12.04
C ASN A 418 -3.98 0.64 -11.38
N ILE A 419 -3.82 0.07 -10.19
CA ILE A 419 -2.54 0.02 -9.46
C ILE A 419 -2.20 -1.42 -9.04
N CYS A 420 -0.97 -1.84 -9.30
CA CYS A 420 -0.37 -3.07 -8.78
C CYS A 420 0.97 -2.74 -8.13
N TYR A 421 1.35 -3.51 -7.11
CA TYR A 421 2.53 -3.26 -6.29
C TYR A 421 3.54 -4.39 -6.47
N PHE A 422 4.72 -4.08 -6.99
CA PHE A 422 5.81 -5.03 -7.16
C PHE A 422 7.01 -4.57 -6.32
N ALA A 423 7.32 -5.33 -5.27
CA ALA A 423 8.41 -5.04 -4.36
C ALA A 423 9.31 -6.26 -4.16
N LEU A 424 10.61 -6.03 -3.99
CA LEU A 424 11.52 -7.05 -3.47
C LEU A 424 11.52 -6.99 -1.94
N SER A 425 10.36 -7.14 -1.31
CA SER A 425 10.21 -6.94 0.13
C SER A 425 10.73 -8.14 0.93
N PRO A 426 11.45 -7.91 2.04
CA PRO A 426 11.88 -8.97 2.94
C PRO A 426 10.70 -9.64 3.66
N GLU A 427 9.57 -8.95 3.80
CA GLU A 427 8.34 -9.51 4.33
C GLU A 427 7.77 -10.60 3.40
N ASP A 428 7.77 -10.40 2.07
CA ASP A 428 7.30 -11.40 1.12
C ASP A 428 8.22 -12.62 1.07
N GLU A 429 9.54 -12.40 1.15
CA GLU A 429 10.53 -13.46 1.27
C GLU A 429 10.33 -14.28 2.56
N ALA A 430 9.97 -13.62 3.67
CA ALA A 430 9.65 -14.32 4.92
C ALA A 430 8.37 -15.16 4.85
N ARG A 431 7.35 -14.69 4.12
CA ARG A 431 6.15 -15.50 3.82
C ARG A 431 6.51 -16.71 2.97
N ASP A 432 7.38 -16.53 1.98
CA ASP A 432 7.86 -17.63 1.14
C ASP A 432 8.67 -18.66 1.93
N ALA A 433 9.53 -18.20 2.85
CA ALA A 433 10.24 -19.06 3.78
C ALA A 433 9.32 -19.83 4.71
N ALA A 434 8.25 -19.21 5.22
CA ALA A 434 7.26 -19.92 6.03
C ALA A 434 6.62 -21.08 5.24
N ARG A 435 6.24 -20.86 3.97
CA ARG A 435 5.71 -21.91 3.09
C ARG A 435 6.73 -23.02 2.84
N HIS A 436 7.96 -22.67 2.44
CA HIS A 436 9.02 -23.65 2.18
C HIS A 436 9.36 -24.52 3.40
N ILE A 437 9.49 -23.90 4.57
CA ILE A 437 9.79 -24.60 5.82
C ILE A 437 8.63 -25.51 6.24
N HIS A 438 7.38 -25.08 6.00
CA HIS A 438 6.19 -25.88 6.28
C HIS A 438 6.07 -27.08 5.31
N ASP A 439 6.34 -26.87 4.03
CA ASP A 439 6.33 -27.92 3.00
C ASP A 439 7.38 -29.00 3.27
N GLN A 440 8.49 -28.65 3.93
CA GLN A 440 9.49 -29.60 4.43
C GLN A 440 9.09 -30.30 5.75
N GLY A 441 7.85 -30.12 6.22
CA GLY A 441 7.27 -30.82 7.36
C GLY A 441 7.70 -30.32 8.74
N LYS A 442 8.39 -29.17 8.82
CA LYS A 442 8.84 -28.58 10.09
C LYS A 442 7.64 -28.07 10.90
N GLN A 443 7.74 -28.10 12.23
CA GLN A 443 6.62 -27.82 13.13
C GLN A 443 6.91 -26.69 14.14
N ALA A 444 8.17 -26.51 14.54
CA ALA A 444 8.56 -25.60 15.63
C ALA A 444 9.65 -24.60 15.16
N PRO A 445 9.30 -23.63 14.30
CA PRO A 445 10.26 -22.67 13.76
C PRO A 445 10.67 -21.60 14.79
N LEU A 446 11.97 -21.27 14.79
CA LEU A 446 12.55 -20.10 15.42
C LEU A 446 12.97 -19.08 14.36
N VAL A 447 12.48 -17.85 14.47
CA VAL A 447 12.90 -16.73 13.61
C VAL A 447 13.97 -15.91 14.32
N LEU A 448 15.18 -15.89 13.75
CA LEU A 448 16.34 -15.17 14.26
C LEU A 448 16.57 -13.88 13.45
N ILE A 449 16.30 -12.74 14.07
CA ILE A 449 16.19 -11.43 13.40
C ILE A 449 17.08 -10.36 14.06
N PRO A 450 17.51 -9.32 13.32
CA PRO A 450 18.25 -8.21 13.91
C PRO A 450 17.32 -7.39 14.81
N ARG A 451 17.85 -6.83 15.90
CA ARG A 451 17.11 -5.91 16.78
C ARG A 451 16.80 -4.58 16.07
N SER A 452 15.76 -4.58 15.24
CA SER A 452 15.35 -3.46 14.39
C SER A 452 13.87 -3.57 13.99
N SER A 453 13.28 -2.47 13.53
CA SER A 453 11.90 -2.45 13.00
C SER A 453 11.73 -3.35 11.78
N LEU A 454 12.76 -3.50 10.95
CA LEU A 454 12.78 -4.47 9.85
C LEU A 454 12.65 -5.90 10.36
N GLY A 455 13.44 -6.26 11.38
CA GLY A 455 13.37 -7.58 12.01
C GLY A 455 11.96 -7.88 12.50
N ASP A 456 11.33 -6.91 13.19
CA ASP A 456 9.97 -7.06 13.70
C ASP A 456 8.93 -7.30 12.60
N ARG A 457 8.99 -6.55 11.49
CA ARG A 457 8.06 -6.75 10.36
C ARG A 457 8.25 -8.10 9.69
N VAL A 458 9.50 -8.55 9.52
CA VAL A 458 9.81 -9.86 8.94
C VAL A 458 9.32 -11.00 9.82
N ALA A 459 9.57 -10.95 11.14
CA ALA A 459 9.07 -11.96 12.07
C ALA A 459 7.55 -12.02 12.08
N ASN A 460 6.87 -10.88 12.06
CA ASN A 460 5.40 -10.83 11.97
C ASN A 460 4.89 -11.40 10.64
N ALA A 461 5.52 -11.08 9.51
CA ALA A 461 5.13 -11.61 8.20
C ALA A 461 5.27 -13.14 8.14
N PHE A 462 6.38 -13.68 8.66
CA PHE A 462 6.61 -15.12 8.80
C PHE A 462 5.53 -15.76 9.68
N ALA A 463 5.30 -15.24 10.89
CA ALA A 463 4.36 -15.81 11.85
C ALA A 463 2.92 -15.80 11.35
N GLN A 464 2.49 -14.71 10.71
CA GLN A 464 1.17 -14.62 10.09
C GLN A 464 0.99 -15.67 8.99
N GLU A 465 2.00 -15.89 8.15
CA GLU A 465 1.92 -16.90 7.10
C GLU A 465 1.93 -18.31 7.67
N TRP A 466 2.79 -18.59 8.65
CA TRP A 466 2.85 -19.87 9.34
C TRP A 466 1.49 -20.25 9.95
N GLN A 467 0.81 -19.30 10.59
CA GLN A 467 -0.53 -19.51 11.13
C GLN A 467 -1.56 -19.79 10.03
N LYS A 468 -1.50 -19.12 8.88
CA LYS A 468 -2.41 -19.39 7.74
C LYS A 468 -2.23 -20.80 7.19
N LEU A 469 -1.03 -21.35 7.25
CA LEU A 469 -0.72 -22.72 6.85
C LEU A 469 -1.21 -23.77 7.88
N GLY A 470 -1.75 -23.34 9.03
CA GLY A 470 -2.16 -24.20 10.12
C GLY A 470 -1.03 -24.54 11.10
N GLY A 471 0.12 -23.87 10.98
CA GLY A 471 1.27 -24.05 11.86
C GLY A 471 1.05 -23.49 13.27
N GLY A 472 1.78 -24.06 14.24
CA GLY A 472 1.71 -23.68 15.65
C GLY A 472 2.43 -22.37 16.01
N THR A 473 2.86 -22.26 17.27
CA THR A 473 3.58 -21.07 17.77
C THR A 473 4.94 -20.90 17.10
N VAL A 474 5.19 -19.71 16.55
CA VAL A 474 6.52 -19.29 16.07
C VAL A 474 7.27 -18.60 17.20
N LEU A 475 8.51 -19.02 17.43
CA LEU A 475 9.41 -18.36 18.37
C LEU A 475 10.22 -17.29 17.63
N GLN A 476 10.55 -16.20 18.32
CA GLN A 476 11.50 -15.19 17.85
C GLN A 476 12.66 -15.02 18.83
N GLN A 477 13.83 -14.76 18.26
CA GLN A 477 15.00 -14.31 18.99
C GLN A 477 15.66 -13.16 18.23
N LYS A 478 16.12 -12.15 18.96
CA LYS A 478 16.77 -10.97 18.39
C LYS A 478 18.27 -11.01 18.62
N PHE A 479 19.06 -10.75 17.59
CA PHE A 479 20.51 -10.58 17.69
C PHE A 479 20.93 -9.10 17.61
N GLY A 480 22.09 -8.80 18.19
CA GLY A 480 22.69 -7.47 18.23
C GLY A 480 23.52 -7.13 17.00
N SER A 481 24.34 -6.09 17.10
CA SER A 481 25.30 -5.69 16.07
C SER A 481 26.36 -6.77 15.79
N THR A 482 27.05 -6.67 14.64
CA THR A 482 28.19 -7.54 14.32
C THR A 482 29.30 -7.51 15.38
N SER A 483 29.51 -6.37 16.04
CA SER A 483 30.45 -6.26 17.17
C SER A 483 30.02 -7.07 18.39
N GLU A 484 28.72 -7.08 18.70
CA GLU A 484 28.17 -7.91 19.79
C GLU A 484 28.25 -9.40 19.44
N LEU A 485 27.97 -9.77 18.18
CA LEU A 485 28.15 -11.14 17.69
C LEU A 485 29.61 -11.61 17.82
N ARG A 486 30.57 -10.78 17.40
CA ARG A 486 32.00 -11.07 17.55
C ARG A 486 32.41 -11.24 19.01
N ALA A 487 31.95 -10.35 19.90
CA ALA A 487 32.19 -10.47 21.33
C ALA A 487 31.57 -11.75 21.91
N GLY A 488 30.38 -12.14 21.43
CA GLY A 488 29.70 -13.37 21.82
C GLY A 488 30.44 -14.66 21.41
N VAL A 489 31.09 -14.66 20.24
CA VAL A 489 31.99 -15.76 19.82
C VAL A 489 33.21 -15.83 20.75
N ASN A 490 33.88 -14.69 20.99
CA ASN A 490 35.07 -14.64 21.83
C ASN A 490 34.78 -14.99 23.30
N GLY A 491 33.57 -14.67 23.79
CA GLY A 491 33.14 -14.95 25.15
C GLY A 491 32.53 -16.34 25.36
N GLY A 492 32.37 -17.16 24.31
CA GLY A 492 31.82 -18.51 24.41
C GLY A 492 30.31 -18.57 24.69
N SER A 493 29.58 -17.45 24.61
CA SER A 493 28.14 -17.39 24.96
C SER A 493 27.25 -18.16 23.98
N GLY A 494 27.60 -18.13 22.70
CA GLY A 494 26.85 -18.79 21.62
C GLY A 494 25.41 -18.27 21.44
N ILE A 495 24.63 -18.92 20.57
CA ILE A 495 23.19 -18.63 20.36
C ILE A 495 22.40 -19.90 20.66
N ALA A 496 21.61 -19.87 21.74
CA ALA A 496 20.69 -20.98 22.07
C ALA A 496 19.49 -20.97 21.12
N LEU A 497 18.96 -22.14 20.77
CA LEU A 497 17.74 -22.26 19.95
C LEU A 497 16.48 -22.11 20.80
N THR A 498 16.31 -20.92 21.40
CA THR A 498 15.20 -20.57 22.29
C THR A 498 14.75 -19.15 21.99
N GLY A 499 13.46 -18.86 22.14
CA GLY A 499 12.93 -17.55 21.86
C GLY A 499 11.64 -17.27 22.62
N SER A 500 11.08 -16.09 22.38
CA SER A 500 9.75 -15.70 22.88
C SER A 500 8.70 -15.93 21.79
N PRO A 501 7.46 -16.32 22.13
CA PRO A 501 6.40 -16.47 21.14
C PRO A 501 6.09 -15.13 20.46
N ILE A 502 5.79 -15.16 19.16
CA ILE A 502 5.28 -14.01 18.43
C ILE A 502 3.76 -13.94 18.62
N ALA A 503 3.25 -12.81 19.13
CA ALA A 503 1.81 -12.60 19.27
C ALA A 503 1.21 -12.18 17.92
N THR A 504 0.45 -13.07 17.27
CA THR A 504 -0.32 -12.73 16.08
C THR A 504 -1.71 -12.23 16.50
N SER A 505 -2.04 -10.99 16.17
CA SER A 505 -3.31 -10.35 16.53
C SER A 505 -4.47 -10.83 15.65
N THR A 506 -4.93 -12.08 15.79
CA THR A 506 -6.16 -12.55 15.13
C THR A 506 -7.06 -13.45 15.98
N SER A 507 -6.74 -13.72 17.24
CA SER A 507 -7.67 -14.43 18.13
C SER A 507 -8.71 -13.47 18.73
N ALA A 508 -9.66 -13.02 17.92
CA ALA A 508 -10.97 -12.66 18.43
C ALA A 508 -11.79 -13.95 18.54
N ASP A 509 -11.64 -14.66 19.67
CA ASP A 509 -12.65 -15.60 20.10
C ASP A 509 -13.38 -15.04 21.32
N THR A 510 -14.69 -15.09 21.20
CA THR A 510 -15.71 -14.56 22.09
C THR A 510 -15.85 -15.41 23.35
N GLY A 511 -15.81 -14.74 24.51
CA GLY A 511 -16.56 -15.16 25.70
C GLY A 511 -15.76 -15.85 26.81
N THR A 512 -15.37 -15.10 27.84
CA THR A 512 -16.07 -15.06 29.15
C THR A 512 -15.31 -14.20 30.17
N THR A 513 -16.03 -13.20 30.70
CA THR A 513 -15.95 -12.62 32.06
C THR A 513 -14.58 -12.34 32.71
N SER A 514 -14.19 -11.06 32.66
CA SER A 514 -13.81 -10.21 33.81
C SER A 514 -13.14 -10.85 35.03
N ASN A 515 -11.84 -10.58 35.20
CA ASN A 515 -11.30 -10.17 36.51
C ASN A 515 -10.00 -9.34 36.35
N PRO A 516 -9.95 -8.05 36.74
CA PRO A 516 -8.73 -7.26 36.70
C PRO A 516 -8.05 -7.27 38.08
N SER A 517 -7.20 -8.26 38.34
CA SER A 517 -6.18 -8.16 39.41
C SER A 517 -5.12 -9.25 39.24
N LEU A 518 -3.87 -8.89 39.58
CA LEU A 518 -2.59 -9.59 39.40
C LEU A 518 -1.92 -9.39 38.03
N GLN A 519 -1.34 -8.20 37.85
CA GLN A 519 -0.10 -8.06 37.07
C GLN A 519 1.05 -8.72 37.85
N THR A 520 1.26 -10.02 37.62
CA THR A 520 2.56 -10.64 37.84
C THR A 520 3.32 -10.55 36.52
N THR A 521 4.44 -9.83 36.54
CA THR A 521 5.46 -9.88 35.48
C THR A 521 5.76 -11.35 35.16
N PRO A 522 5.57 -11.83 33.92
CA PRO A 522 5.94 -13.19 33.58
C PRO A 522 7.47 -13.30 33.62
N THR A 523 7.98 -14.05 34.60
CA THR A 523 9.36 -14.52 34.61
C THR A 523 9.57 -15.50 33.44
N SER A 524 10.75 -15.42 32.81
CA SER A 524 11.16 -16.10 31.58
C SER A 524 11.08 -17.63 31.58
N ASP A 525 10.57 -18.27 32.63
CA ASP A 525 10.54 -19.72 32.82
C ASP A 525 9.17 -20.38 32.54
N GLN A 526 8.10 -19.60 32.30
CA GLN A 526 6.74 -20.14 32.10
C GLN A 526 6.35 -20.49 30.65
N PHE A 527 7.23 -20.28 29.65
CA PHE A 527 6.94 -20.62 28.25
C PHE A 527 7.62 -21.92 27.75
N THR A 528 8.13 -22.75 28.66
CA THR A 528 8.96 -23.91 28.30
C THR A 528 8.18 -25.16 27.85
N ASN A 529 6.85 -25.19 27.90
CA ASN A 529 6.12 -26.47 27.78
C ASN A 529 4.99 -26.58 26.73
N ASN A 530 4.84 -25.63 25.78
CA ASN A 530 3.89 -25.80 24.66
C ASN A 530 4.50 -25.73 23.25
N GLY A 531 5.80 -25.40 23.11
CA GLY A 531 6.53 -25.48 21.85
C GLY A 531 7.49 -26.66 21.88
N GLY A 532 7.40 -27.58 20.91
CA GLY A 532 8.38 -28.65 20.75
C GLY A 532 9.81 -28.11 20.60
N ARG A 533 10.80 -29.01 20.67
CA ARG A 533 12.21 -28.67 20.41
C ARG A 533 12.31 -28.01 19.03
N VAL A 534 12.94 -26.84 18.93
CA VAL A 534 13.11 -26.10 17.68
C VAL A 534 13.72 -27.01 16.60
N ASP A 535 13.02 -27.19 15.49
CA ASP A 535 13.39 -28.09 14.38
C ASP A 535 13.74 -27.34 13.08
N ALA A 536 13.50 -26.01 13.06
CA ALA A 536 13.84 -25.10 11.98
C ALA A 536 14.24 -23.73 12.53
N VAL A 537 15.26 -23.11 11.95
CA VAL A 537 15.68 -21.74 12.28
C VAL A 537 15.74 -20.90 11.00
N TYR A 538 14.90 -19.87 10.90
CA TYR A 538 14.95 -18.91 9.80
C TYR A 538 15.72 -17.66 10.20
N ILE A 539 16.82 -17.37 9.51
CA ILE A 539 17.81 -16.36 9.87
C ILE A 539 17.78 -15.21 8.86
N VAL A 540 17.58 -13.99 9.35
CA VAL A 540 17.63 -12.78 8.52
C VAL A 540 18.86 -11.98 8.89
N ALA A 541 19.96 -12.19 8.16
CA ALA A 541 21.26 -11.63 8.49
C ALA A 541 22.05 -11.26 7.23
N THR A 542 22.95 -10.30 7.34
CA THR A 542 23.95 -9.99 6.31
C THR A 542 25.02 -11.08 6.23
N PRO A 543 25.84 -11.14 5.16
CA PRO A 543 26.92 -12.13 5.05
C PRO A 543 27.92 -12.05 6.23
N SER A 544 28.21 -10.82 6.69
CA SER A 544 29.09 -10.60 7.85
C SER A 544 28.47 -11.01 9.18
N GLU A 545 27.13 -10.98 9.31
CA GLU A 545 26.44 -11.39 10.53
C GLU A 545 26.26 -12.91 10.58
N ILE A 546 25.86 -13.52 9.46
CA ILE A 546 25.61 -14.98 9.40
C ILE A 546 26.90 -15.79 9.63
N ALA A 547 28.04 -15.25 9.20
CA ALA A 547 29.37 -15.79 9.47
C ALA A 547 29.65 -15.98 10.97
N PHE A 548 29.05 -15.16 11.85
CA PHE A 548 29.14 -15.36 13.30
C PHE A 548 27.98 -16.18 13.85
N ILE A 549 26.76 -15.96 13.35
CA ILE A 549 25.55 -16.60 13.88
C ILE A 549 25.64 -18.12 13.78
N LYS A 550 26.01 -18.68 12.62
CA LYS A 550 26.03 -20.13 12.43
C LYS A 550 27.06 -20.82 13.36
N PRO A 551 28.33 -20.36 13.47
CA PRO A 551 29.25 -20.88 14.48
C PRO A 551 28.75 -20.74 15.91
N MET A 552 28.09 -19.64 16.27
CA MET A 552 27.53 -19.44 17.61
C MET A 552 26.41 -20.44 17.93
N ILE A 553 25.57 -20.78 16.95
CA ILE A 553 24.55 -21.83 17.09
C ILE A 553 25.22 -23.19 17.30
N ALA A 554 26.23 -23.52 16.48
CA ALA A 554 26.94 -24.79 16.57
C ALA A 554 27.69 -24.94 17.92
N MET A 555 28.31 -23.87 18.41
CA MET A 555 29.03 -23.85 19.69
C MET A 555 28.11 -24.13 20.89
N ARG A 556 26.87 -23.60 20.87
CA ARG A 556 25.93 -23.73 21.99
C ARG A 556 25.11 -25.02 21.96
N ASN A 557 24.73 -25.48 20.77
CA ASN A 557 23.77 -26.58 20.61
C ASN A 557 24.41 -27.85 20.00
N GLY A 558 25.70 -27.78 19.64
CA GLY A 558 26.40 -28.81 18.86
C GLY A 558 26.11 -28.70 17.36
N SER A 559 26.98 -29.27 16.53
CA SER A 559 26.81 -29.32 15.06
C SER A 559 25.65 -30.22 14.59
N GLN A 560 25.05 -30.97 15.50
CA GLN A 560 23.95 -31.93 15.28
C GLN A 560 22.71 -31.51 16.09
N SER A 561 22.41 -30.21 16.13
CA SER A 561 21.30 -29.66 16.93
C SER A 561 19.92 -30.23 16.56
N GLY A 562 19.80 -30.89 15.40
CA GLY A 562 18.55 -31.43 14.85
C GLY A 562 17.71 -30.38 14.13
N ALA A 563 18.06 -29.10 14.24
CA ALA A 563 17.38 -28.00 13.56
C ALA A 563 17.98 -27.73 12.19
N THR A 564 17.14 -27.60 11.17
CA THR A 564 17.58 -27.15 9.84
C THR A 564 17.70 -25.63 9.85
N LEU A 565 18.80 -25.10 9.31
CA LEU A 565 19.04 -23.66 9.22
C LEU A 565 18.63 -23.16 7.83
N TYR A 566 17.84 -22.08 7.82
CA TYR A 566 17.37 -21.37 6.65
C TYR A 566 17.78 -19.91 6.74
N ALA A 567 18.05 -19.25 5.61
CA ALA A 567 18.34 -17.82 5.58
C ALA A 567 17.67 -17.12 4.39
N SER A 568 17.44 -15.81 4.54
CA SER A 568 17.01 -14.96 3.42
C SER A 568 18.17 -14.67 2.47
N SER A 569 17.87 -14.23 1.25
CA SER A 569 18.80 -13.72 0.24
C SER A 569 19.79 -12.66 0.77
N ARG A 570 19.43 -11.97 1.84
CA ARG A 570 20.31 -11.02 2.56
C ARG A 570 21.62 -11.63 3.05
N SER A 571 21.67 -12.95 3.30
CA SER A 571 22.88 -13.63 3.74
C SER A 571 23.86 -13.94 2.61
N ALA A 572 23.41 -13.89 1.36
CA ALA A 572 24.19 -14.26 0.19
C ALA A 572 24.97 -13.05 -0.37
N GLN A 573 26.17 -13.32 -0.89
CA GLN A 573 27.01 -12.36 -1.60
C GLN A 573 27.73 -13.05 -2.77
N GLY A 574 27.88 -12.35 -3.90
CA GLY A 574 28.52 -12.91 -5.10
C GLY A 574 30.00 -13.19 -4.99
N THR A 575 30.67 -12.56 -4.02
CA THR A 575 32.10 -12.72 -3.76
C THR A 575 32.40 -13.77 -2.69
N ALA A 576 31.40 -14.54 -2.24
CA ALA A 576 31.59 -15.59 -1.26
C ALA A 576 32.55 -16.66 -1.80
N GLY A 577 33.77 -16.69 -1.25
CA GLY A 577 34.80 -17.67 -1.58
C GLY A 577 34.50 -19.07 -1.04
N PRO A 578 35.28 -20.09 -1.45
CA PRO A 578 35.10 -21.48 -1.01
C PRO A 578 35.07 -21.65 0.51
N ASP A 579 35.90 -20.90 1.25
CA ASP A 579 35.97 -20.98 2.73
C ASP A 579 34.64 -20.60 3.38
N PHE A 580 34.04 -19.49 2.96
CA PHE A 580 32.72 -19.09 3.45
C PHE A 580 31.65 -20.13 3.12
N ARG A 581 31.70 -20.73 1.93
CA ARG A 581 30.74 -21.77 1.51
C ARG A 581 30.85 -23.02 2.37
N LEU A 582 32.08 -23.44 2.69
CA LEU A 582 32.35 -24.55 3.61
C LEU A 582 31.90 -24.22 5.03
N GLU A 583 32.15 -23.01 5.52
CA GLU A 583 31.62 -22.56 6.81
C GLU A 583 30.10 -22.58 6.84
N MET A 584 29.44 -22.29 5.71
CA MET A 584 27.99 -22.31 5.56
C MET A 584 27.39 -23.67 5.20
N GLU A 585 28.16 -24.76 5.17
CA GLU A 585 27.68 -26.15 4.91
C GLU A 585 26.34 -26.52 5.56
N GLY A 586 25.38 -26.98 4.76
CA GLY A 586 24.05 -27.41 5.20
C GLY A 586 23.04 -26.27 5.42
N LEU A 587 23.45 -25.01 5.39
CA LEU A 587 22.53 -23.86 5.42
C LEU A 587 21.77 -23.78 4.09
N GLN A 588 20.43 -23.73 4.16
CA GLN A 588 19.58 -23.40 3.02
C GLN A 588 19.31 -21.90 2.99
N TYR A 589 19.19 -21.30 1.81
CA TYR A 589 18.81 -19.90 1.68
C TYR A 589 18.00 -19.64 0.41
N SER A 590 17.10 -18.66 0.48
CA SER A 590 16.31 -18.21 -0.66
C SER A 590 17.10 -17.22 -1.54
N GLU A 591 16.90 -17.30 -2.85
CA GLU A 591 17.48 -16.37 -3.81
C GLU A 591 16.59 -16.25 -5.06
N ILE A 592 16.74 -15.13 -5.78
CA ILE A 592 16.04 -14.94 -7.05
C ILE A 592 16.52 -15.97 -8.11
N PRO A 593 15.62 -16.49 -8.97
CA PRO A 593 15.98 -17.46 -10.01
C PRO A 593 17.15 -17.05 -10.91
N MET A 594 17.30 -15.76 -11.19
CA MET A 594 18.45 -15.26 -11.97
C MET A 594 19.79 -15.56 -11.29
N LEU A 595 19.91 -15.30 -9.99
CA LEU A 595 21.14 -15.51 -9.21
C LEU A 595 21.29 -16.97 -8.75
N ALA A 596 20.20 -17.76 -8.78
CA ALA A 596 20.24 -19.21 -8.62
C ALA A 596 20.80 -19.95 -9.87
N GLY A 597 21.06 -19.22 -10.97
CA GLY A 597 21.64 -19.77 -12.19
C GLY A 597 20.61 -20.16 -13.26
N ASN A 598 19.33 -19.90 -13.03
CA ASN A 598 18.28 -20.32 -13.96
C ASN A 598 18.23 -19.47 -15.25
N ASN A 599 18.92 -18.32 -15.29
CA ASN A 599 19.11 -17.50 -16.48
C ASN A 599 20.57 -17.01 -16.57
N LEU A 600 21.47 -17.91 -16.99
CA LEU A 600 22.91 -17.65 -16.98
C LEU A 600 23.35 -16.45 -17.83
N PRO A 601 22.84 -16.23 -19.06
CA PRO A 601 23.21 -15.05 -19.86
C PRO A 601 22.82 -13.74 -19.19
N LEU A 602 21.58 -13.65 -18.68
CA LEU A 602 21.12 -12.45 -17.98
C LEU A 602 21.89 -12.23 -16.68
N MET A 603 22.19 -13.31 -15.94
CA MET A 603 22.99 -13.24 -14.72
C MET A 603 24.37 -12.67 -14.98
N GLN A 604 25.08 -13.14 -16.02
CA GLN A 604 26.40 -12.60 -16.39
C GLN A 604 26.32 -11.12 -16.76
N GLN A 605 25.31 -10.74 -17.56
CA GLN A 605 25.06 -9.35 -17.93
C GLN A 605 24.81 -8.47 -16.69
N ALA A 606 23.89 -8.89 -15.80
CA ALA A 606 23.54 -8.16 -14.59
C ALA A 606 24.75 -8.00 -13.66
N LEU A 607 25.48 -9.08 -13.39
CA LEU A 607 26.65 -9.05 -12.50
C LEU A 607 27.78 -8.18 -13.05
N SER A 608 27.99 -8.18 -14.37
CA SER A 608 28.95 -7.29 -15.01
C SER A 608 28.55 -5.81 -14.88
N ALA A 609 27.26 -5.49 -15.01
CA ALA A 609 26.75 -4.12 -14.92
C ALA A 609 26.86 -3.53 -13.50
N VAL A 610 26.84 -4.39 -12.48
CA VAL A 610 26.78 -3.98 -11.06
C VAL A 610 28.02 -4.37 -10.25
N ASN A 611 29.13 -4.71 -10.91
CA ASN A 611 30.40 -5.10 -10.27
C ASN A 611 30.23 -6.24 -9.24
N ASN A 612 29.42 -7.25 -9.56
CA ASN A 612 29.10 -8.39 -8.70
C ASN A 612 28.37 -8.05 -7.38
N ASP A 613 27.83 -6.84 -7.23
CA ASP A 613 26.95 -6.52 -6.09
C ASP A 613 25.58 -7.19 -6.26
N TYR A 614 25.30 -8.20 -5.44
CA TYR A 614 24.03 -8.94 -5.52
C TYR A 614 22.82 -8.09 -5.17
N SER A 615 22.94 -7.07 -4.32
CA SER A 615 21.83 -6.19 -4.00
C SER A 615 21.42 -5.39 -5.24
N LEU A 616 22.40 -4.89 -5.99
CA LEU A 616 22.16 -4.22 -7.26
C LEU A 616 21.74 -5.20 -8.36
N ALA A 617 22.29 -6.42 -8.40
CA ALA A 617 21.87 -7.44 -9.36
C ALA A 617 20.39 -7.82 -9.18
N ARG A 618 19.89 -7.88 -7.94
CA ARG A 618 18.45 -8.08 -7.67
C ARG A 618 17.61 -6.90 -8.18
N MET A 619 18.09 -5.67 -8.06
CA MET A 619 17.44 -4.48 -8.64
C MET A 619 17.44 -4.50 -10.17
N TYR A 620 18.51 -5.02 -10.78
CA TYR A 620 18.57 -5.25 -12.23
C TYR A 620 17.49 -6.26 -12.66
N ALA A 621 17.40 -7.40 -11.98
CA ALA A 621 16.36 -8.40 -12.22
C ALA A 621 14.95 -7.84 -12.00
N MET A 622 14.77 -6.96 -11.00
CA MET A 622 13.51 -6.24 -10.78
C MET A 622 13.13 -5.40 -12.00
N GLY A 623 14.08 -4.69 -12.61
CA GLY A 623 13.84 -3.96 -13.85
C GLY A 623 13.38 -4.87 -14.99
N VAL A 624 14.01 -6.02 -15.14
CA VAL A 624 13.66 -7.02 -16.16
C VAL A 624 12.24 -7.56 -15.97
N ASP A 625 11.89 -7.89 -14.73
CA ASP A 625 10.57 -8.42 -14.42
C ASP A 625 9.49 -7.33 -14.44
N ALA A 626 9.83 -6.09 -14.09
CA ALA A 626 8.92 -4.96 -14.21
C ALA A 626 8.49 -4.72 -15.67
N TRP A 627 9.38 -4.94 -16.64
CA TRP A 627 9.01 -4.96 -18.05
C TRP A 627 7.99 -6.07 -18.35
N SER A 628 8.27 -7.29 -17.90
CA SER A 628 7.39 -8.45 -18.13
C SER A 628 6.00 -8.25 -17.51
N LEU A 629 5.95 -7.76 -16.26
CA LEU A 629 4.74 -7.41 -15.53
C LEU A 629 3.96 -6.28 -16.19
N ALA A 630 4.64 -5.23 -16.67
CA ALA A 630 3.97 -4.14 -17.39
C ALA A 630 3.29 -4.65 -18.67
N ASN A 631 3.89 -5.62 -19.35
CA ASN A 631 3.30 -6.25 -20.54
C ASN A 631 2.13 -7.19 -20.23
N HIS A 632 2.00 -7.64 -18.98
CA HIS A 632 0.93 -8.52 -18.52
C HIS A 632 0.05 -7.88 -17.44
N PHE A 633 0.06 -6.55 -17.35
CA PHE A 633 -0.58 -5.85 -16.24
C PHE A 633 -2.06 -6.17 -16.11
N SER A 634 -2.78 -6.21 -17.24
CA SER A 634 -4.21 -6.56 -17.27
C SER A 634 -4.45 -8.01 -16.86
N GLN A 635 -3.61 -8.96 -17.31
CA GLN A 635 -3.72 -10.38 -16.98
C GLN A 635 -3.42 -10.63 -15.50
N MET A 636 -2.33 -10.06 -14.97
CA MET A 636 -1.98 -10.14 -13.54
C MET A 636 -3.13 -9.65 -12.64
N ARG A 637 -3.91 -8.69 -13.13
CA ARG A 637 -5.03 -8.11 -12.40
C ARG A 637 -6.35 -8.87 -12.53
N GLN A 638 -6.68 -9.35 -13.73
CA GLN A 638 -8.01 -9.86 -14.05
C GLN A 638 -8.07 -11.40 -14.01
N VAL A 639 -6.96 -12.07 -14.26
CA VAL A 639 -6.91 -13.54 -14.34
C VAL A 639 -6.40 -14.10 -13.02
N GLN A 640 -7.32 -14.66 -12.23
CA GLN A 640 -6.97 -15.29 -10.96
C GLN A 640 -5.98 -16.43 -11.17
N GLY A 641 -4.88 -16.43 -10.41
CA GLY A 641 -3.84 -17.47 -10.52
C GLY A 641 -2.94 -17.32 -11.75
N PHE A 642 -3.02 -16.20 -12.49
CA PHE A 642 -2.06 -15.92 -13.55
C PHE A 642 -0.64 -15.82 -12.99
N GLU A 643 0.29 -16.52 -13.64
CA GLU A 643 1.66 -16.69 -13.17
C GLU A 643 2.66 -16.35 -14.29
N ILE A 644 3.70 -15.61 -13.92
CA ILE A 644 4.85 -15.30 -14.78
C ILE A 644 6.10 -15.91 -14.16
N ASN A 645 6.84 -16.71 -14.93
CA ASN A 645 8.18 -17.15 -14.54
C ASN A 645 9.17 -16.00 -14.69
N GLY A 646 9.35 -15.24 -13.62
CA GLY A 646 10.25 -14.10 -13.55
C GLY A 646 11.67 -14.45 -13.13
N ASN A 647 12.57 -13.50 -13.32
CA ASN A 647 13.96 -13.55 -12.89
C ASN A 647 14.12 -13.26 -11.39
N THR A 648 13.10 -12.67 -10.76
CA THR A 648 12.97 -12.35 -9.33
C THR A 648 12.13 -13.36 -8.54
N GLY A 649 11.56 -14.36 -9.23
CA GLY A 649 10.73 -15.42 -8.67
C GLY A 649 9.62 -15.81 -9.65
N SER A 650 8.87 -16.86 -9.33
CA SER A 650 7.55 -17.04 -9.95
C SER A 650 6.61 -15.97 -9.38
N LEU A 651 6.00 -15.19 -10.28
CA LEU A 651 5.25 -13.97 -9.97
C LEU A 651 3.76 -14.22 -10.09
N THR A 652 3.03 -13.97 -9.01
CA THR A 652 1.55 -14.05 -8.97
C THR A 652 0.99 -12.79 -8.31
N ALA A 653 -0.27 -12.46 -8.53
CA ALA A 653 -0.91 -11.32 -7.88
C ALA A 653 -1.90 -11.75 -6.80
N SER A 654 -1.90 -11.05 -5.67
CA SER A 654 -3.01 -11.10 -4.71
C SER A 654 -4.26 -10.39 -5.27
N PRO A 655 -5.44 -10.53 -4.63
CA PRO A 655 -6.64 -9.77 -5.01
C PRO A 655 -6.47 -8.26 -4.99
N ASP A 656 -5.55 -7.73 -4.18
CA ASP A 656 -5.22 -6.30 -4.10
C ASP A 656 -4.10 -5.89 -5.10
N CYS A 657 -3.78 -6.80 -6.02
CA CYS A 657 -2.70 -6.69 -7.00
C CYS A 657 -1.31 -6.43 -6.40
N VAL A 658 -1.03 -7.04 -5.23
CA VAL A 658 0.34 -7.15 -4.70
C VAL A 658 1.01 -8.35 -5.36
N ILE A 659 2.15 -8.11 -6.00
CA ILE A 659 2.91 -9.16 -6.70
C ILE A 659 3.70 -9.98 -5.68
N ASN A 660 3.26 -11.21 -5.46
CA ASN A 660 3.96 -12.20 -4.66
C ASN A 660 5.02 -12.90 -5.50
N ARG A 661 6.08 -13.36 -4.83
CA ARG A 661 7.22 -14.03 -5.46
C ARG A 661 7.48 -15.35 -4.76
N LYS A 662 7.55 -16.44 -5.53
CA LYS A 662 8.12 -17.71 -5.08
C LYS A 662 9.60 -17.77 -5.47
N LEU A 663 10.48 -17.89 -4.48
CA LEU A 663 11.93 -17.84 -4.68
C LEU A 663 12.51 -19.23 -4.96
N SER A 664 13.74 -19.24 -5.48
CA SER A 664 14.54 -20.47 -5.57
C SER A 664 15.25 -20.70 -4.25
N TRP A 665 15.28 -21.95 -3.78
CA TRP A 665 16.02 -22.32 -2.58
C TRP A 665 17.32 -23.01 -2.96
N LEU A 666 18.40 -22.56 -2.34
CA LEU A 666 19.76 -23.03 -2.56
C LEU A 666 20.31 -23.57 -1.25
N GLN A 667 21.30 -24.45 -1.32
CA GLN A 667 21.97 -25.05 -0.18
C GLN A 667 23.48 -25.03 -0.39
N TYR A 668 24.22 -24.69 0.68
CA TYR A 668 25.66 -24.87 0.71
C TYR A 668 25.98 -26.35 0.94
N GLN A 669 26.65 -26.99 -0.01
CA GLN A 669 27.02 -28.41 0.06
C GLN A 669 28.42 -28.64 -0.50
N GLN A 670 29.31 -29.22 0.30
CA GLN A 670 30.72 -29.50 -0.05
C GLN A 670 31.46 -28.28 -0.62
N GLY A 671 31.19 -27.09 -0.08
CA GLY A 671 31.79 -25.83 -0.56
C GLY A 671 31.23 -25.31 -1.89
N GLN A 672 30.19 -25.95 -2.43
CA GLN A 672 29.42 -25.52 -3.59
C GLN A 672 28.04 -25.01 -3.18
N VAL A 673 27.35 -24.35 -4.11
CA VAL A 673 25.94 -23.97 -3.97
C VAL A 673 25.14 -24.83 -4.93
N VAL A 674 24.16 -25.56 -4.40
CA VAL A 674 23.28 -26.46 -5.16
C VAL A 674 21.81 -26.10 -4.90
N PRO A 675 20.86 -26.47 -5.75
CA PRO A 675 19.44 -26.37 -5.42
C PRO A 675 19.12 -27.14 -4.13
N ALA A 676 18.33 -26.55 -3.23
CA ALA A 676 17.87 -27.23 -2.03
C ALA A 676 16.80 -28.28 -2.38
N SER A 677 16.92 -29.47 -1.80
CA SER A 677 15.99 -30.59 -1.96
C SER A 677 14.76 -30.51 -1.07
#